data_AF-A0A6L6PFQ3-F1
#
_entry.id   AF-A0A6L6PFQ3-F1
#
_cell.length_a   1.000
_cell.length_b   1.000
_cell.length_c   1.000
_cell.angle_alpha   90.00
_cell.angle_beta   90.00
_cell.angle_gamma   90.00
#
_symmetry.space_group_name_H-M   'P 1'
#
loop_
_entity.id
_entity.type
_entity.pdbx_description
1 polymer ?
#
loop_
_entity_poly.entity_id
_entity_poly.type
_entity_poly.pdbx_seq_one_letter_code
_entity_poly.pdbx_strand_id
1 'polypeptide(L)'
;MSERIAVIAVHGVGDHQPMAASAALAQQLMHFYPSRFTSFECTPLHIPVDTEALRVQAAEPPGIKPADKKMPQAGGSRVTAHATAFPSSEPADIQFTEMALSGGAGYKSFYSTTRLRGSHRHAEGDKSETGVDLYEMFWSDLSHGGIHSGFSVLSQMLQIFLHIASLGRSALATVVEALPKNAPQPAGLSWLNRTAAWGYWLLALPIALGNLLLLDLGLALLPHLIPATTAGRIGASLLIGMALAGGLGLVLAARLRRTDAPGWLARHGMLLILLLTGAVIGAGVSFDWECHVPPGAVAFAVTLPLLLALTTLLVRQYQQSRPGALRWWTMLLVLAACWGVILLWEPLPQPPSLAALIWYAHLVEGVFAFMALVWLGLYLNNLLLFGAACLSRWRAGPGKIRQAADTGLLAATIPAPLLLTVILALWAAFWQVLKSGAFPIMNTPLQRPFAQAGDPATPLIDRMGDLIELSASESFTPYLLVLAVAMACALIALLPSVLAEIRPRTGKDRVDIDATRGLWHWLNQGFRLLHVAKWLCAAGFVFVIPYGVIGQYTPWKLEGIPNLGTAMGGGILAFITLTKLSGVSALGRVSRFFARLRVLIDTLIDVDNWLRERPVGHTPRLHIMARYVSLLRYLHSQGYRRIVLVCHSQGTVVTADLLRYLKVRNAGLLQELGRIDLLTVGSPLRQLYAARFPGIYAWAVNPDIGQAGLASWSNGYGSGDYVGRNLWDAGAPAAWTPGPQPPRPEFCTGAVAHTHYFDNDSPYVAAAVVKLLT
;
A
#
# COMPACT_ATOMS: atom_id res chain seq x y z
N MET A 1 17.12 -43.49 -16.56
CA MET A 1 16.22 -42.81 -15.60
C MET A 1 14.97 -42.40 -16.37
N SER A 2 13.78 -42.65 -15.84
CA SER A 2 12.53 -42.18 -16.47
C SER A 2 12.57 -40.67 -16.67
N GLU A 3 12.04 -40.19 -17.79
CA GLU A 3 11.92 -38.74 -18.01
C GLU A 3 11.05 -38.13 -16.91
N ARG A 4 11.55 -37.06 -16.29
CA ARG A 4 10.83 -36.33 -15.25
C ARG A 4 10.65 -34.87 -15.64
N ILE A 5 9.45 -34.36 -15.40
CA ILE A 5 9.05 -32.98 -15.63
C ILE A 5 8.69 -32.35 -14.28
N ALA A 6 9.22 -31.17 -14.01
CA ALA A 6 8.80 -30.36 -12.87
C ALA A 6 7.72 -29.38 -13.32
N VAL A 7 6.63 -29.29 -12.55
CA VAL A 7 5.59 -28.27 -12.74
C VAL A 7 5.60 -27.35 -11.53
N ILE A 8 5.72 -26.04 -11.69
CA ILE A 8 5.68 -25.09 -10.58
C ILE A 8 4.39 -24.29 -10.66
N ALA A 9 3.50 -24.45 -9.68
CA ALA A 9 2.37 -23.55 -9.48
C ALA A 9 2.86 -22.29 -8.77
N VAL A 10 2.76 -21.13 -9.43
CA VAL A 10 3.25 -19.85 -8.92
C VAL A 10 2.07 -18.95 -8.62
N HIS A 11 1.84 -18.67 -7.34
CA HIS A 11 0.71 -17.86 -6.87
C HIS A 11 1.06 -17.16 -5.56
N GLY A 12 0.31 -16.13 -5.21
CA GLY A 12 0.48 -15.48 -3.90
C GLY A 12 -0.52 -14.39 -3.61
N VAL A 13 -1.58 -14.29 -4.42
CA VAL A 13 -2.61 -13.26 -4.25
C VAL A 13 -3.68 -13.78 -3.31
N GLY A 14 -3.86 -13.12 -2.16
CA GLY A 14 -4.82 -13.50 -1.13
C GLY A 14 -4.27 -14.41 -0.02
N ASP A 15 -5.16 -14.87 0.85
CA ASP A 15 -4.85 -15.64 2.08
C ASP A 15 -4.66 -17.13 1.78
N HIS A 16 -3.76 -17.45 0.85
CA HIS A 16 -3.49 -18.84 0.52
C HIS A 16 -2.56 -19.48 1.54
N GLN A 17 -2.99 -20.64 2.03
CA GLN A 17 -2.15 -21.55 2.79
C GLN A 17 -1.09 -22.18 1.88
N PRO A 18 0.07 -22.58 2.43
CA PRO A 18 1.02 -23.42 1.71
C PRO A 18 0.31 -24.65 1.10
N MET A 19 0.77 -25.10 -0.06
CA MET A 19 0.24 -26.18 -0.91
C MET A 19 -1.05 -25.86 -1.69
N ALA A 20 -1.73 -24.75 -1.44
CA ALA A 20 -3.06 -24.50 -1.99
C ALA A 20 -3.12 -24.58 -3.53
N ALA A 21 -2.19 -23.97 -4.26
CA ALA A 21 -2.27 -23.93 -5.72
C ALA A 21 -1.75 -25.20 -6.39
N SER A 22 -0.68 -25.80 -5.84
CA SER A 22 -0.19 -27.08 -6.37
C SER A 22 -1.21 -28.20 -6.14
N ALA A 23 -1.90 -28.21 -5.00
CA ALA A 23 -2.98 -29.14 -4.73
C ALA A 23 -4.20 -28.91 -5.63
N ALA A 24 -4.62 -27.65 -5.82
CA ALA A 24 -5.72 -27.33 -6.72
C ALA A 24 -5.42 -27.77 -8.17
N LEU A 25 -4.18 -27.54 -8.64
CA LEU A 25 -3.74 -27.99 -9.96
C LEU A 25 -3.70 -29.52 -10.05
N ALA A 26 -3.16 -30.22 -9.05
CA ALA A 26 -3.16 -31.67 -8.98
C ALA A 26 -4.58 -32.25 -9.04
N GLN A 27 -5.50 -31.66 -8.25
CA GLN A 27 -6.91 -32.04 -8.22
C GLN A 27 -7.57 -31.85 -9.59
N GLN A 28 -7.36 -30.72 -10.25
CA GLN A 28 -7.87 -30.51 -11.61
C GLN A 28 -7.34 -31.54 -12.61
N LEU A 29 -6.04 -31.86 -12.57
CA LEU A 29 -5.43 -32.84 -13.46
C LEU A 29 -6.05 -34.23 -13.26
N MET A 30 -6.23 -34.67 -12.01
CA MET A 30 -6.89 -35.94 -11.69
C MET A 30 -8.39 -35.92 -12.06
N HIS A 31 -9.06 -34.78 -11.89
CA HIS A 31 -10.48 -34.65 -12.17
C HIS A 31 -10.80 -34.73 -13.66
N PHE A 32 -10.06 -33.98 -14.49
CA PHE A 32 -10.32 -33.89 -15.93
C PHE A 32 -9.61 -34.95 -16.75
N TYR A 33 -8.52 -35.52 -16.23
CA TYR A 33 -7.71 -36.54 -16.91
C TYR A 33 -7.40 -37.75 -16.00
N PRO A 34 -8.43 -38.42 -15.44
CA PRO A 34 -8.24 -39.51 -14.47
C PRO A 34 -7.52 -40.74 -15.04
N SER A 35 -7.58 -40.94 -16.37
CA SER A 35 -6.82 -42.01 -17.04
C SER A 35 -5.32 -41.68 -17.19
N ARG A 36 -4.95 -40.40 -17.09
CA ARG A 36 -3.57 -39.93 -17.24
C ARG A 36 -2.88 -39.67 -15.90
N PHE A 37 -3.64 -39.30 -14.87
CA PHE A 37 -3.14 -39.02 -13.52
C PHE A 37 -3.98 -39.76 -12.49
N THR A 38 -3.35 -40.69 -11.76
CA THR A 38 -4.05 -41.55 -10.78
C THR A 38 -3.98 -41.01 -9.36
N SER A 39 -2.80 -40.58 -8.92
CA SER A 39 -2.59 -40.03 -7.57
C SER A 39 -1.35 -39.15 -7.51
N PHE A 40 -1.27 -38.33 -6.47
CA PHE A 40 -0.09 -37.54 -6.13
C PHE A 40 0.32 -37.79 -4.68
N GLU A 41 1.58 -38.16 -4.46
CA GLU A 41 2.18 -38.28 -3.13
C GLU A 41 2.71 -36.92 -2.67
N CYS A 42 2.30 -36.46 -1.50
CA CYS A 42 2.74 -35.19 -0.94
C CYS A 42 3.94 -35.38 0.01
N THR A 43 5.04 -34.69 -0.27
CA THR A 43 6.20 -34.60 0.62
C THR A 43 6.47 -33.14 1.00
N PRO A 44 6.62 -32.80 2.30
CA PRO A 44 7.09 -31.47 2.68
C PRO A 44 8.54 -31.25 2.24
N LEU A 45 8.87 -30.01 1.89
CA LEU A 45 10.18 -29.62 1.39
C LEU A 45 10.62 -28.30 2.05
N HIS A 46 11.85 -28.28 2.55
CA HIS A 46 12.48 -27.08 3.10
C HIS A 46 13.72 -26.75 2.27
N ILE A 47 13.67 -25.62 1.56
CA ILE A 47 14.74 -25.18 0.68
C ILE A 47 15.49 -24.03 1.37
N PRO A 48 16.83 -24.13 1.58
CA PRO A 48 17.59 -22.98 2.06
C PRO A 48 17.52 -21.86 1.03
N VAL A 49 17.14 -20.66 1.47
CA VAL A 49 17.04 -19.50 0.60
C VAL A 49 18.38 -18.80 0.54
N ASP A 50 18.84 -18.59 -0.68
CA ASP A 50 20.11 -17.95 -0.98
C ASP A 50 19.93 -16.85 -2.03
N THR A 51 20.58 -15.72 -1.77
CA THR A 51 20.58 -14.54 -2.65
C THR A 51 21.78 -14.52 -3.59
N GLU A 52 22.74 -15.45 -3.46
CA GLU A 52 23.96 -15.48 -4.26
C GLU A 52 23.68 -15.48 -5.77
N ALA A 53 22.74 -16.30 -6.23
CA ALA A 53 22.36 -16.38 -7.64
C ALA A 53 21.64 -15.12 -8.17
N LEU A 54 21.22 -14.22 -7.27
CA LEU A 54 20.66 -12.90 -7.59
C LEU A 54 21.69 -11.77 -7.46
N ARG A 55 22.88 -12.05 -6.91
CA ARG A 55 23.92 -11.03 -6.74
C ARG A 55 24.39 -10.56 -8.09
N VAL A 56 24.18 -9.28 -8.34
CA VAL A 56 25.01 -8.54 -9.28
C VAL A 56 26.37 -8.40 -8.59
N GLN A 57 27.46 -8.78 -9.25
CA GLN A 57 28.79 -8.31 -8.83
C GLN A 57 28.72 -6.79 -8.86
N ALA A 58 28.55 -6.15 -7.71
CA ALA A 58 28.58 -4.71 -7.63
C ALA A 58 29.95 -4.31 -8.13
N ALA A 59 30.03 -3.69 -9.32
CA ALA A 59 31.17 -2.87 -9.64
C ALA A 59 31.34 -1.93 -8.45
N GLU A 60 32.53 -1.91 -7.84
CA GLU A 60 32.79 -1.05 -6.68
C GLU A 60 32.21 0.33 -6.98
N PRO A 61 31.27 0.84 -6.18
CA PRO A 61 30.65 2.12 -6.50
C PRO A 61 31.79 3.16 -6.50
N PRO A 62 32.10 3.80 -7.64
CA PRO A 62 33.20 4.76 -7.72
C PRO A 62 32.91 5.84 -6.69
N GLY A 63 33.74 6.00 -5.66
CA GLY A 63 33.41 6.71 -4.41
C GLY A 63 32.44 7.89 -4.56
N ILE A 64 31.13 7.62 -4.54
CA ILE A 64 30.11 8.65 -4.66
C ILE A 64 30.05 9.31 -3.29
N LYS A 65 30.76 10.43 -3.14
CA LYS A 65 30.52 11.36 -2.05
C LYS A 65 29.02 11.68 -2.07
N PRO A 66 28.28 11.51 -0.96
CA PRO A 66 26.86 11.82 -0.93
C PRO A 66 26.70 13.28 -1.33
N ALA A 67 26.13 13.53 -2.51
CA ALA A 67 25.99 14.88 -3.03
C ALA A 67 25.10 15.69 -2.09
N ASP A 68 25.68 16.71 -1.46
CA ASP A 68 24.94 17.79 -0.82
C ASP A 68 24.18 18.57 -1.90
N LYS A 69 22.92 18.22 -2.15
CA LYS A 69 22.05 19.02 -3.02
C LYS A 69 20.81 19.49 -2.28
N LYS A 70 20.65 20.82 -2.26
CA LYS A 70 19.68 21.64 -1.52
C LYS A 70 18.21 21.53 -1.99
N MET A 71 17.91 20.70 -3.00
CA MET A 71 16.52 20.34 -3.34
C MET A 71 16.16 18.99 -2.73
N PRO A 72 14.89 18.66 -2.47
CA PRO A 72 14.46 17.28 -2.30
C PRO A 72 14.67 16.55 -3.63
N GLN A 73 15.91 16.16 -3.90
CA GLN A 73 16.23 15.21 -4.94
C GLN A 73 15.55 13.90 -4.49
N ALA A 74 14.41 13.64 -5.13
CA ALA A 74 13.55 12.49 -4.91
C ALA A 74 14.37 11.20 -4.84
N GLY A 75 13.81 10.13 -4.26
CA GLY A 75 14.44 8.80 -4.28
C GLY A 75 14.97 8.36 -5.66
N GLY A 76 14.35 8.83 -6.75
CA GLY A 76 14.83 8.70 -8.14
C GLY A 76 16.24 9.24 -8.42
N SER A 77 16.70 10.26 -7.69
CA SER A 77 18.07 10.78 -7.85
C SER A 77 19.14 9.83 -7.29
N ARG A 78 18.78 8.90 -6.39
CA ARG A 78 19.67 7.80 -6.00
C ARG A 78 19.47 6.57 -6.88
N VAL A 79 18.30 6.40 -7.51
CA VAL A 79 18.17 5.49 -8.66
C VAL A 79 19.16 5.92 -9.73
N THR A 80 19.29 7.20 -10.03
CA THR A 80 20.35 7.69 -10.93
C THR A 80 21.77 7.58 -10.35
N ALA A 81 22.00 7.76 -9.05
CA ALA A 81 23.34 7.55 -8.46
C ALA A 81 23.77 6.06 -8.39
N HIS A 82 22.83 5.13 -8.19
CA HIS A 82 23.10 3.70 -8.32
C HIS A 82 23.07 3.24 -9.79
N ALA A 83 22.19 3.78 -10.62
CA ALA A 83 22.14 3.51 -12.07
C ALA A 83 23.36 4.10 -12.81
N THR A 84 24.04 5.13 -12.27
CA THR A 84 25.36 5.52 -12.80
C THR A 84 26.45 4.48 -12.55
N ALA A 85 26.23 3.53 -11.63
CA ALA A 85 27.11 2.37 -11.46
C ALA A 85 26.75 1.21 -12.42
N PHE A 86 25.64 1.32 -13.16
CA PHE A 86 25.18 0.29 -14.11
C PHE A 86 25.22 0.80 -15.56
N PRO A 87 25.41 -0.08 -16.56
CA PRO A 87 25.47 0.34 -17.96
C PRO A 87 24.14 0.97 -18.40
N SER A 88 24.18 2.19 -18.96
CA SER A 88 22.96 2.95 -19.33
C SER A 88 22.20 2.39 -20.55
N SER A 89 22.59 1.23 -21.08
CA SER A 89 21.93 0.56 -22.21
C SER A 89 20.87 -0.46 -21.78
N GLU A 90 20.81 -0.81 -20.50
CA GLU A 90 19.94 -1.89 -20.03
C GLU A 90 18.47 -1.47 -19.90
N PRO A 91 17.50 -2.37 -20.15
CA PRO A 91 16.08 -2.09 -19.96
C PRO A 91 15.75 -1.66 -18.52
N ALA A 92 14.81 -0.73 -18.36
CA ALA A 92 14.45 -0.14 -17.06
C ALA A 92 13.91 -1.15 -16.04
N ASP A 93 13.26 -2.23 -16.48
CA ASP A 93 12.81 -3.33 -15.62
C ASP A 93 13.96 -4.11 -14.98
N ILE A 94 15.06 -4.28 -15.72
CA ILE A 94 16.27 -4.93 -15.20
C ILE A 94 16.90 -4.03 -14.13
N GLN A 95 17.10 -2.74 -14.44
CA GLN A 95 17.65 -1.78 -13.49
C GLN A 95 16.80 -1.64 -12.22
N PHE A 96 15.46 -1.61 -12.38
CA PHE A 96 14.53 -1.58 -11.25
C PHE A 96 14.68 -2.82 -10.37
N THR A 97 14.82 -4.00 -10.98
CA THR A 97 15.07 -5.26 -10.27
C THR A 97 16.41 -5.23 -9.53
N GLU A 98 17.49 -4.80 -10.17
CA GLU A 98 18.82 -4.67 -9.55
C GLU A 98 18.80 -3.79 -8.31
N MET A 99 18.13 -2.65 -8.39
CA MET A 99 17.97 -1.75 -7.25
C MET A 99 17.25 -2.44 -6.10
N ALA A 100 16.16 -3.16 -6.37
CA ALA A 100 15.41 -3.86 -5.33
C ALA A 100 16.23 -4.98 -4.67
N LEU A 101 17.15 -5.60 -5.43
CA LEU A 101 18.06 -6.65 -4.97
C LEU A 101 19.32 -6.12 -4.27
N SER A 102 19.68 -4.86 -4.54
CA SER A 102 20.82 -4.22 -3.89
C SER A 102 20.65 -4.22 -2.36
N GLY A 103 21.73 -4.54 -1.63
CA GLY A 103 21.71 -4.59 -0.16
C GLY A 103 21.15 -5.89 0.47
N GLY A 104 20.70 -6.87 -0.31
CA GLY A 104 20.21 -8.16 0.20
C GLY A 104 21.27 -9.14 0.70
N ALA A 105 22.54 -8.72 0.81
CA ALA A 105 23.65 -9.57 1.20
C ALA A 105 23.45 -10.08 2.63
N GLY A 106 23.17 -11.38 2.77
CA GLY A 106 23.01 -12.04 4.07
C GLY A 106 21.57 -12.44 4.42
N TYR A 107 20.61 -12.31 3.51
CA TYR A 107 19.30 -12.92 3.69
C TYR A 107 19.45 -14.45 3.79
N LYS A 108 19.19 -14.99 4.99
CA LYS A 108 19.14 -16.43 5.27
C LYS A 108 17.76 -16.76 5.81
N SER A 109 17.02 -17.57 5.07
CA SER A 109 15.76 -18.14 5.52
C SER A 109 15.61 -19.54 4.97
N PHE A 110 14.58 -20.25 5.43
CA PHE A 110 14.10 -21.45 4.76
C PHE A 110 12.82 -21.11 4.00
N TYR A 111 12.68 -21.69 2.82
CA TYR A 111 11.43 -21.70 2.07
C TYR A 111 10.79 -23.05 2.24
N SER A 112 9.69 -23.09 3.00
CA SER A 112 8.90 -24.28 3.24
C SER A 112 7.82 -24.38 2.19
N THR A 113 7.84 -25.46 1.41
CA THR A 113 6.86 -25.76 0.35
C THR A 113 6.56 -27.26 0.35
N THR A 114 5.76 -27.74 -0.60
CA THR A 114 5.50 -29.17 -0.79
C THR A 114 5.86 -29.61 -2.20
N ARG A 115 6.15 -30.90 -2.33
CA ARG A 115 6.29 -31.59 -3.61
C ARG A 115 5.16 -32.62 -3.72
N LEU A 116 4.37 -32.54 -4.78
CA LEU A 116 3.36 -33.54 -5.13
C LEU A 116 3.89 -34.40 -6.28
N ARG A 117 4.22 -35.66 -6.02
CA ARG A 117 4.80 -36.58 -6.99
C ARG A 117 3.74 -37.48 -7.59
N GLY A 118 3.66 -37.54 -8.92
CA GLY A 118 2.77 -38.42 -9.66
C GLY A 118 3.39 -38.91 -10.97
N SER A 119 2.61 -39.66 -11.76
CA SER A 119 2.96 -40.07 -13.12
C SER A 119 1.91 -39.58 -14.12
N HIS A 120 2.38 -39.24 -15.32
CA HIS A 120 1.56 -38.92 -16.48
C HIS A 120 1.68 -40.06 -17.49
N ARG A 121 0.55 -40.70 -17.80
CA ARG A 121 0.45 -41.64 -18.91
C ARG A 121 0.19 -40.88 -20.20
N HIS A 122 0.98 -41.19 -21.22
CA HIS A 122 0.72 -40.72 -22.58
C HIS A 122 -0.58 -41.37 -23.12
N ALA A 123 -1.00 -40.99 -24.33
CA ALA A 123 -2.32 -41.33 -24.88
C ALA A 123 -2.72 -42.81 -24.71
N GLU A 124 -4.03 -43.06 -24.69
CA GLU A 124 -4.63 -44.37 -24.40
C GLU A 124 -4.04 -45.48 -25.29
N GLY A 125 -3.20 -46.35 -24.70
CA GLY A 125 -2.48 -47.42 -25.40
C GLY A 125 -0.95 -47.33 -25.34
N ASP A 126 -0.38 -46.17 -25.00
CA ASP A 126 1.05 -46.03 -24.76
C ASP A 126 1.39 -46.42 -23.30
N LYS A 127 2.35 -47.34 -23.15
CA LYS A 127 2.86 -47.79 -21.83
C LYS A 127 3.91 -46.84 -21.26
N SER A 128 4.30 -45.79 -22.00
CA SER A 128 5.27 -44.83 -21.53
C SER A 128 4.69 -43.94 -20.41
N GLU A 129 5.33 -43.99 -19.24
CA GLU A 129 4.98 -43.14 -18.10
C GLU A 129 6.08 -42.09 -17.92
N THR A 130 5.68 -40.82 -17.82
CA THR A 130 6.56 -39.70 -17.49
C THR A 130 6.34 -39.31 -16.04
N GLY A 131 7.40 -39.19 -15.24
CA GLY A 131 7.28 -38.72 -13.86
C GLY A 131 6.96 -37.23 -13.82
N VAL A 132 5.96 -36.82 -13.07
CA VAL A 132 5.57 -35.41 -12.92
C VAL A 132 5.61 -35.04 -11.45
N ASP A 133 6.46 -34.09 -11.09
CA ASP A 133 6.54 -33.54 -9.74
C ASP A 133 6.00 -32.10 -9.76
N LEU A 134 4.92 -31.84 -9.03
CA LEU A 134 4.37 -30.49 -8.85
C LEU A 134 4.98 -29.86 -7.61
N TYR A 135 5.41 -28.61 -7.77
CA TYR A 135 5.95 -27.74 -6.75
C TYR A 135 5.09 -26.49 -6.62
N GLU A 136 5.22 -25.81 -5.50
CA GLU A 136 4.59 -24.51 -5.31
C GLU A 136 5.64 -23.43 -5.03
N MET A 137 5.47 -22.29 -5.69
CA MET A 137 6.15 -21.03 -5.38
C MET A 137 5.11 -20.03 -4.86
N PHE A 138 5.15 -19.70 -3.56
CA PHE A 138 4.24 -18.75 -2.93
C PHE A 138 4.93 -17.70 -2.05
N TRP A 139 4.22 -16.61 -1.79
CA TRP A 139 4.69 -15.47 -0.98
C TRP A 139 3.61 -14.77 -0.16
N SER A 140 2.42 -15.35 -0.04
CA SER A 140 1.31 -14.79 0.76
C SER A 140 1.71 -14.54 2.22
N ASP A 141 2.65 -15.33 2.75
CA ASP A 141 3.26 -15.19 4.07
C ASP A 141 4.16 -13.94 4.22
N LEU A 142 4.67 -13.41 3.10
CA LEU A 142 5.46 -12.19 3.06
C LEU A 142 4.60 -10.93 2.89
N SER A 143 3.43 -11.05 2.26
CA SER A 143 2.55 -9.90 1.96
C SER A 143 1.62 -9.54 3.13
N HIS A 144 1.25 -10.51 3.97
CA HIS A 144 0.29 -10.29 5.07
C HIS A 144 0.99 -10.34 6.43
N GLY A 145 1.43 -9.19 6.92
CA GLY A 145 1.63 -9.01 8.36
C GLY A 145 0.25 -9.13 9.02
N GLY A 146 -0.08 -10.30 9.56
CA GLY A 146 -1.41 -10.69 10.02
C GLY A 146 -2.23 -9.53 10.60
N ILE A 147 -3.36 -9.23 9.97
CA ILE A 147 -4.30 -8.20 10.42
C ILE A 147 -4.97 -8.71 11.69
N HIS A 148 -4.33 -8.48 12.84
CA HIS A 148 -4.83 -8.96 14.13
C HIS A 148 -5.59 -7.88 14.91
N SER A 149 -5.56 -6.60 14.49
CA SER A 149 -6.21 -5.50 15.23
C SER A 149 -6.77 -4.39 14.34
N GLY A 150 -7.78 -3.65 14.83
CA GLY A 150 -8.34 -2.50 14.10
C GLY A 150 -7.31 -1.40 13.78
N PHE A 151 -6.29 -1.21 14.64
CA PHE A 151 -5.18 -0.29 14.36
C PHE A 151 -4.31 -0.75 13.19
N SER A 152 -4.15 -2.07 12.99
CA SER A 152 -3.41 -2.59 11.83
C SER A 152 -4.12 -2.25 10.52
N VAL A 153 -5.47 -2.30 10.48
CA VAL A 153 -6.26 -1.91 9.31
C VAL A 153 -6.07 -0.42 9.00
N LEU A 154 -6.21 0.46 10.00
CA LEU A 154 -6.00 1.90 9.82
C LEU A 154 -4.59 2.21 9.33
N SER A 155 -3.56 1.60 9.94
CA SER A 155 -2.16 1.76 9.54
C SER A 155 -1.93 1.31 8.09
N GLN A 156 -2.48 0.16 7.70
CA GLN A 156 -2.40 -0.35 6.33
C GLN A 156 -3.13 0.56 5.34
N MET A 157 -4.31 1.09 5.68
CA MET A 157 -5.02 2.05 4.82
C MET A 157 -4.21 3.33 4.61
N LEU A 158 -3.67 3.91 5.68
CA LEU A 158 -2.81 5.11 5.60
C LEU A 158 -1.55 4.82 4.76
N GLN A 159 -0.94 3.65 4.96
CA GLN A 159 0.21 3.21 4.19
C GLN A 159 -0.13 3.06 2.70
N ILE A 160 -1.26 2.45 2.36
CA ILE A 160 -1.76 2.29 0.99
C ILE A 160 -1.95 3.67 0.35
N PHE A 161 -2.57 4.64 1.03
CA PHE A 161 -2.75 5.98 0.48
C PHE A 161 -1.41 6.65 0.15
N LEU A 162 -0.47 6.64 1.10
CA LEU A 162 0.85 7.24 0.89
C LEU A 162 1.64 6.52 -0.21
N HIS A 163 1.48 5.20 -0.35
CA HIS A 163 2.22 4.45 -1.34
C HIS A 163 1.59 4.54 -2.73
N ILE A 164 0.27 4.57 -2.88
CA ILE A 164 -0.38 4.89 -4.17
C ILE A 164 0.15 6.23 -4.71
N ALA A 165 0.25 7.27 -3.87
CA ALA A 165 0.85 8.54 -4.26
C ALA A 165 2.32 8.39 -4.72
N SER A 166 3.11 7.55 -4.02
CA SER A 166 4.48 7.22 -4.43
C SER A 166 4.52 6.46 -5.76
N LEU A 167 3.59 5.54 -6.03
CA LEU A 167 3.53 4.76 -7.26
C LEU A 167 3.26 5.66 -8.47
N GLY A 168 2.37 6.64 -8.34
CA GLY A 168 2.15 7.64 -9.40
C GLY A 168 3.38 8.46 -9.73
N ARG A 169 4.15 8.85 -8.71
CA ARG A 169 5.46 9.48 -8.90
C ARG A 169 6.45 8.54 -9.60
N SER A 170 6.57 7.28 -9.16
CA SER A 170 7.50 6.31 -9.76
C SER A 170 7.14 5.99 -11.22
N ALA A 171 5.85 5.92 -11.55
CA ALA A 171 5.39 5.75 -12.94
C ALA A 171 5.87 6.89 -13.86
N LEU A 172 5.87 8.14 -13.37
CA LEU A 172 6.38 9.29 -14.12
C LEU A 172 7.91 9.31 -14.19
N ALA A 173 8.58 9.06 -13.06
CA ALA A 173 10.03 9.07 -12.98
C ALA A 173 10.67 8.04 -13.93
N THR A 174 10.14 6.82 -13.96
CA THR A 174 10.63 5.74 -14.83
C THR A 174 10.45 6.06 -16.32
N VAL A 175 9.39 6.78 -16.71
CA VAL A 175 9.23 7.24 -18.10
C VAL A 175 10.24 8.34 -18.45
N VAL A 176 10.51 9.26 -17.52
CA VAL A 176 11.54 10.30 -17.72
C VAL A 176 12.92 9.68 -17.87
N GLU A 177 13.24 8.68 -17.04
CA GLU A 177 14.52 7.96 -17.06
C GLU A 177 14.69 7.08 -18.31
N ALA A 178 13.61 6.52 -18.84
CA ALA A 178 13.62 5.73 -20.06
C ALA A 178 13.80 6.56 -21.34
N LEU A 179 13.78 7.89 -21.28
CA LEU A 179 14.05 8.74 -22.45
C LEU A 179 15.55 8.75 -22.77
N PRO A 180 15.93 8.72 -24.07
CA PRO A 180 17.34 8.86 -24.46
C PRO A 180 17.94 10.15 -23.89
N LYS A 181 19.15 10.08 -23.32
CA LYS A 181 19.81 11.23 -22.66
C LYS A 181 19.93 12.47 -23.56
N ASN A 182 20.03 12.27 -24.87
CA ASN A 182 20.19 13.33 -25.87
C ASN A 182 18.87 13.75 -26.54
N ALA A 183 17.76 13.09 -26.24
CA ALA A 183 16.47 13.46 -26.82
C ALA A 183 15.89 14.69 -26.08
N PRO A 184 15.33 15.68 -26.81
CA PRO A 184 14.65 16.79 -26.16
C PRO A 184 13.50 16.25 -25.33
N GLN A 185 13.46 16.60 -24.04
CA GLN A 185 12.38 16.17 -23.18
C GLN A 185 11.06 16.79 -23.67
N PRO A 186 9.97 16.00 -23.77
CA PRO A 186 8.66 16.53 -24.09
C PRO A 186 8.29 17.68 -23.14
N ALA A 187 7.87 18.80 -23.72
CA ALA A 187 7.54 19.98 -22.93
C ALA A 187 6.43 19.65 -21.92
N GLY A 188 6.68 19.97 -20.65
CA GLY A 188 5.77 19.68 -19.54
C GLY A 188 6.05 18.38 -18.78
N LEU A 189 6.79 17.42 -19.35
CA LEU A 189 7.06 16.15 -18.66
C LEU A 189 7.94 16.32 -17.42
N SER A 190 8.98 17.15 -17.51
CA SER A 190 9.84 17.47 -16.36
C SER A 190 9.10 18.24 -15.27
N TRP A 191 8.13 19.07 -15.65
CA TRP A 191 7.23 19.74 -14.72
C TRP A 191 6.29 18.75 -14.06
N LEU A 192 5.63 17.88 -14.85
CA LEU A 192 4.73 16.84 -14.39
C LEU A 192 5.40 15.91 -13.36
N ASN A 193 6.62 15.44 -13.65
CA ASN A 193 7.39 14.62 -12.72
C ASN A 193 7.74 15.37 -11.42
N ARG A 194 8.17 16.65 -11.54
CA ARG A 194 8.50 17.48 -10.36
C ARG A 194 7.27 17.74 -9.49
N THR A 195 6.14 18.12 -10.07
CA THR A 195 4.90 18.37 -9.33
C THR A 195 4.37 17.08 -8.69
N ALA A 196 4.46 15.93 -9.37
CA ALA A 196 4.10 14.66 -8.75
C ALA A 196 5.00 14.32 -7.55
N ALA A 197 6.31 14.57 -7.66
CA ALA A 197 7.26 14.38 -6.58
C ALA A 197 7.00 15.30 -5.38
N TRP A 198 6.71 16.58 -5.62
CA TRP A 198 6.35 17.55 -4.58
C TRP A 198 5.04 17.20 -3.89
N GLY A 199 4.01 16.80 -4.65
CA GLY A 199 2.72 16.42 -4.09
C GLY A 199 2.84 15.21 -3.17
N TYR A 200 3.55 14.17 -3.63
CA TYR A 200 3.88 13.02 -2.80
C TYR A 200 4.70 13.42 -1.56
N TRP A 201 5.71 14.28 -1.72
CA TRP A 201 6.56 14.74 -0.63
C TRP A 201 5.76 15.49 0.45
N LEU A 202 4.89 16.42 0.05
CA LEU A 202 3.98 17.15 0.95
C LEU A 202 3.07 16.20 1.73
N LEU A 203 2.49 15.21 1.04
CA LEU A 203 1.62 14.21 1.65
C LEU A 203 2.35 13.32 2.65
N ALA A 204 3.53 12.80 2.28
CA ALA A 204 4.25 11.80 3.06
C ALA A 204 5.07 12.39 4.21
N LEU A 205 5.48 13.65 4.14
CA LEU A 205 6.31 14.29 5.17
C LEU A 205 5.54 15.34 5.98
N PRO A 206 5.40 16.61 5.55
CA PRO A 206 4.84 17.63 6.42
C PRO A 206 3.39 17.34 6.82
N ILE A 207 2.56 16.79 5.94
CA ILE A 207 1.17 16.46 6.29
C ILE A 207 1.12 15.31 7.29
N ALA A 208 1.81 14.20 7.02
CA ALA A 208 1.82 13.04 7.91
C ALA A 208 2.42 13.38 9.29
N LEU A 209 3.57 14.07 9.30
CA LEU A 209 4.27 14.46 10.53
C LEU A 209 3.53 15.54 11.31
N GLY A 210 2.92 16.52 10.64
CA GLY A 210 2.13 17.55 11.31
C GLY A 210 0.87 16.98 11.96
N ASN A 211 0.19 16.01 11.34
CA ASN A 211 -0.90 15.27 12.00
C ASN A 211 -0.42 14.43 13.18
N LEU A 212 0.79 13.87 13.10
CA LEU A 212 1.39 13.13 14.21
C LEU A 212 1.70 14.05 15.39
N LEU A 213 2.20 15.27 15.13
CA LEU A 213 2.38 16.30 16.14
C LEU A 213 1.06 16.76 16.75
N LEU A 214 0.03 17.00 15.92
CA LEU A 214 -1.31 17.31 16.43
C LEU A 214 -1.86 16.18 17.30
N LEU A 215 -1.64 14.92 16.91
CA LEU A 215 -2.02 13.76 17.72
C LEU A 215 -1.29 13.73 19.07
N ASP A 216 0.03 13.97 19.09
CA ASP A 216 0.81 14.07 20.33
C ASP A 216 0.25 15.17 21.24
N LEU A 217 -0.08 16.34 20.68
CA LEU A 217 -0.70 17.45 21.41
C LEU A 217 -2.08 17.06 21.97
N GLY A 218 -2.95 16.48 21.13
CA GLY A 218 -4.29 16.03 21.54
C GLY A 218 -4.26 14.96 22.62
N LEU A 219 -3.34 13.99 22.54
CA LEU A 219 -3.16 12.96 23.56
C LEU A 219 -2.56 13.53 24.86
N ALA A 220 -1.65 14.50 24.76
CA ALA A 220 -1.10 15.19 25.92
C ALA A 220 -2.16 15.99 26.68
N LEU A 221 -3.26 16.40 26.04
CA LEU A 221 -4.38 17.08 26.70
C LEU A 221 -5.23 16.14 27.57
N LEU A 222 -5.28 14.84 27.28
CA LEU A 222 -6.16 13.89 27.99
C LEU A 222 -6.03 13.91 29.52
N PRO A 223 -4.83 14.02 30.14
CA PRO A 223 -4.70 14.13 31.58
C PRO A 223 -5.38 15.37 32.20
N HIS A 224 -5.50 16.49 31.46
CA HIS A 224 -6.23 17.67 31.91
C HIS A 224 -7.75 17.47 31.98
N LEU A 225 -8.25 16.45 31.30
CA LEU A 225 -9.67 16.11 31.28
C LEU A 225 -10.08 15.27 32.49
N ILE A 226 -9.11 14.75 33.24
CA ILE A 226 -9.38 13.91 34.39
C ILE A 226 -9.77 14.81 35.58
N PRO A 227 -10.95 14.61 36.20
CA PRO A 227 -11.40 15.44 37.32
C PRO A 227 -10.36 15.53 38.43
N ALA A 228 -10.20 16.68 39.08
CA ALA A 228 -9.19 16.89 40.13
C ALA A 228 -9.46 16.13 41.46
N THR A 229 -10.39 15.17 41.45
CA THR A 229 -10.72 14.29 42.58
C THR A 229 -9.56 13.33 42.88
N THR A 230 -9.55 12.71 44.06
CA THR A 230 -8.53 11.70 44.44
C THR A 230 -8.43 10.58 43.41
N ALA A 231 -9.57 10.09 42.90
CA ALA A 231 -9.62 9.09 41.85
C ALA A 231 -9.00 9.59 40.53
N GLY A 232 -9.18 10.87 40.21
CA GLY A 232 -8.58 11.46 39.03
C GLY A 232 -7.09 11.78 39.15
N ARG A 233 -6.61 12.11 40.35
CA ARG A 233 -5.16 12.17 40.64
C ARG A 233 -4.51 10.80 40.46
N ILE A 234 -5.15 9.74 40.97
CA ILE A 234 -4.71 8.35 40.76
C ILE A 234 -4.72 8.00 39.27
N GLY A 235 -5.79 8.36 38.54
CA GLY A 235 -5.90 8.13 37.10
C GLY A 235 -4.81 8.86 36.28
N ALA A 236 -4.53 10.11 36.60
CA ALA A 236 -3.47 10.89 35.95
C ALA A 236 -2.08 10.31 36.27
N SER A 237 -1.80 9.99 37.54
CA SER A 237 -0.54 9.35 37.95
C SER A 237 -0.35 7.98 37.29
N LEU A 238 -1.41 7.19 37.14
CA LEU A 238 -1.37 5.92 36.40
C LEU A 238 -1.10 6.12 34.91
N LEU A 239 -1.71 7.12 34.27
CA LEU A 239 -1.44 7.45 32.87
C LEU A 239 -0.01 7.93 32.64
N ILE A 240 0.50 8.81 33.50
CA ILE A 240 1.91 9.25 33.48
C ILE A 240 2.82 8.04 33.68
N GLY A 241 2.52 7.21 34.68
CA GLY A 241 3.28 5.99 34.97
C GLY A 241 3.30 5.03 33.79
N MET A 242 2.15 4.76 33.16
CA MET A 242 2.01 3.91 31.97
C MET A 242 2.71 4.49 30.74
N ALA A 243 2.71 5.81 30.59
CA ALA A 243 3.37 6.46 29.48
C ALA A 243 4.90 6.39 29.67
N LEU A 244 5.42 6.80 30.84
CA LEU A 244 6.86 6.76 31.16
C LEU A 244 7.39 5.33 31.06
N ALA A 245 6.58 4.39 31.55
CA ALA A 245 6.73 2.97 31.33
C ALA A 245 6.88 2.64 29.83
N GLY A 246 5.86 2.91 29.01
CA GLY A 246 5.90 2.62 27.58
C GLY A 246 7.11 3.21 26.84
N GLY A 247 7.46 4.47 27.11
CA GLY A 247 8.58 5.15 26.47
C GLY A 247 9.94 4.59 26.86
N LEU A 248 10.20 4.40 28.16
CA LEU A 248 11.45 3.78 28.63
C LEU A 248 11.57 2.34 28.11
N GLY A 249 10.44 1.63 27.96
CA GLY A 249 10.40 0.31 27.36
C GLY A 249 10.84 0.33 25.91
N LEU A 250 10.29 1.21 25.10
CA LEU A 250 10.67 1.26 23.69
C LEU A 250 12.13 1.68 23.49
N VAL A 251 12.66 2.56 24.35
CA VAL A 251 14.09 2.92 24.37
C VAL A 251 14.95 1.71 24.73
N LEU A 252 14.60 0.98 25.79
CA LEU A 252 15.32 -0.21 26.22
C LEU A 252 15.21 -1.33 25.18
N ALA A 253 14.07 -1.58 24.56
CA ALA A 253 13.92 -2.56 23.48
C ALA A 253 14.75 -2.19 22.24
N ALA A 254 14.79 -0.90 21.87
CA ALA A 254 15.65 -0.44 20.78
C ALA A 254 17.14 -0.62 21.10
N ARG A 255 17.54 -0.49 22.36
CA ARG A 255 18.92 -0.72 22.82
C ARG A 255 19.26 -2.21 22.94
N LEU A 256 18.35 -3.01 23.50
CA LEU A 256 18.50 -4.45 23.69
C LEU A 256 18.46 -5.21 22.37
N ARG A 257 17.75 -4.72 21.34
CA ARG A 257 17.87 -5.26 19.97
C ARG A 257 19.26 -5.11 19.36
N ARG A 258 20.18 -4.35 19.98
CA ARG A 258 21.58 -4.21 19.55
C ARG A 258 22.55 -5.11 20.33
N THR A 259 22.09 -5.85 21.33
CA THR A 259 22.95 -6.70 22.20
C THR A 259 22.32 -8.08 22.36
N ASP A 260 23.13 -9.13 22.53
CA ASP A 260 22.71 -10.54 22.68
C ASP A 260 21.98 -10.84 24.01
N ALA A 261 20.94 -10.07 24.34
CA ALA A 261 20.20 -10.22 25.58
C ALA A 261 19.24 -11.43 25.50
N PRO A 262 19.06 -12.18 26.61
CA PRO A 262 18.15 -13.32 26.65
C PRO A 262 16.71 -12.92 26.27
N GLY A 263 16.11 -13.63 25.33
CA GLY A 263 14.84 -13.25 24.70
C GLY A 263 13.62 -13.18 25.65
N TRP A 264 13.72 -13.67 26.88
CA TRP A 264 12.68 -13.52 27.91
C TRP A 264 12.81 -12.19 28.69
N LEU A 265 14.04 -11.69 28.88
CA LEU A 265 14.32 -10.39 29.51
C LEU A 265 13.84 -9.24 28.62
N ALA A 266 14.05 -9.38 27.29
CA ALA A 266 13.55 -8.46 26.28
C ALA A 266 12.01 -8.49 26.14
N ARG A 267 11.37 -9.63 26.44
CA ARG A 267 9.91 -9.80 26.31
C ARG A 267 9.12 -9.40 27.57
N HIS A 268 9.65 -9.65 28.77
CA HIS A 268 8.88 -9.51 30.02
C HIS A 268 9.57 -8.67 31.10
N GLY A 269 10.89 -8.70 31.20
CA GLY A 269 11.63 -7.92 32.22
C GLY A 269 11.45 -6.42 32.05
N MET A 270 11.30 -5.97 30.81
CA MET A 270 11.07 -4.57 30.49
C MET A 270 9.69 -4.10 30.97
N LEU A 271 8.60 -4.81 30.66
CA LEU A 271 7.25 -4.44 31.11
C LEU A 271 7.16 -4.29 32.64
N LEU A 272 7.87 -5.16 33.38
CA LEU A 272 7.89 -5.17 34.84
C LEU A 272 8.65 -3.97 35.43
N ILE A 273 9.83 -3.65 34.90
CA ILE A 273 10.64 -2.48 35.33
C ILE A 273 9.86 -1.19 35.08
N LEU A 274 9.13 -1.13 33.98
CA LEU A 274 8.34 0.03 33.57
C LEU A 274 7.12 0.25 34.47
N LEU A 275 6.37 -0.80 34.79
CA LEU A 275 5.27 -0.74 35.74
C LEU A 275 5.74 -0.33 37.14
N LEU A 276 6.89 -0.85 37.60
CA LEU A 276 7.47 -0.50 38.90
C LEU A 276 7.99 0.95 38.94
N THR A 277 8.64 1.42 37.87
CA THR A 277 9.15 2.80 37.78
C THR A 277 7.99 3.81 37.70
N GLY A 278 6.94 3.49 36.94
CA GLY A 278 5.72 4.29 36.86
C GLY A 278 4.97 4.37 38.20
N ALA A 279 4.92 3.27 38.96
CA ALA A 279 4.33 3.24 40.30
C ALA A 279 5.13 4.09 41.31
N VAL A 280 6.46 4.07 41.25
CA VAL A 280 7.34 4.84 42.15
C VAL A 280 7.28 6.34 41.85
N ILE A 281 7.27 6.74 40.57
CA ILE A 281 7.12 8.16 40.18
C ILE A 281 5.72 8.67 40.51
N GLY A 282 4.68 7.87 40.25
CA GLY A 282 3.30 8.21 40.63
C GLY A 282 3.12 8.36 42.15
N ALA A 283 3.79 7.51 42.94
CA ALA A 283 3.81 7.61 44.40
C ALA A 283 4.58 8.85 44.88
N GLY A 284 5.72 9.18 44.26
CA GLY A 284 6.54 10.34 44.62
C GLY A 284 5.89 11.70 44.31
N VAL A 285 5.23 11.84 43.16
CA VAL A 285 4.49 13.06 42.78
C VAL A 285 3.24 13.28 43.65
N SER A 286 2.68 12.21 44.22
CA SER A 286 1.53 12.28 45.12
C SER A 286 1.89 12.69 46.56
N PHE A 287 3.18 12.67 46.93
CA PHE A 287 3.59 12.73 48.33
C PHE A 287 4.04 14.11 48.84
N ASP A 288 4.36 15.08 47.98
CA ASP A 288 4.93 16.35 48.46
C ASP A 288 4.69 17.56 47.55
N TRP A 289 3.54 18.25 47.64
CA TRP A 289 3.39 19.54 46.95
C TRP A 289 2.37 20.49 47.60
N GLU A 290 2.88 21.42 48.42
CA GLU A 290 2.17 22.64 48.85
C GLU A 290 2.06 23.70 47.72
N CYS A 291 2.72 23.54 46.58
CA CYS A 291 2.52 24.46 45.46
C CYS A 291 1.21 24.18 44.72
N HIS A 292 0.48 25.26 44.41
CA HIS A 292 -0.86 25.29 43.84
C HIS A 292 -0.93 24.89 42.34
N VAL A 293 -0.06 23.99 41.87
CA VAL A 293 -0.05 23.56 40.46
C VAL A 293 -1.10 22.45 40.26
N PRO A 294 -2.05 22.59 39.33
CA PRO A 294 -3.05 21.55 39.07
C PRO A 294 -2.37 20.24 38.63
N PRO A 295 -2.75 19.07 39.18
CA PRO A 295 -2.17 17.77 38.79
C PRO A 295 -2.19 17.50 37.28
N GLY A 296 -3.22 17.99 36.57
CA GLY A 296 -3.29 17.90 35.11
C GLY A 296 -2.16 18.64 34.39
N ALA A 297 -1.70 19.77 34.92
CA ALA A 297 -0.59 20.53 34.31
C ALA A 297 0.75 19.82 34.47
N VAL A 298 0.99 19.19 35.63
CA VAL A 298 2.15 18.33 35.84
C VAL A 298 2.10 17.11 34.91
N ALA A 299 0.92 16.49 34.79
CA ALA A 299 0.70 15.37 33.89
C ALA A 299 0.99 15.74 32.42
N PHE A 300 0.46 16.87 31.95
CA PHE A 300 0.73 17.40 30.62
C PHE A 300 2.23 17.65 30.40
N ALA A 301 2.89 18.30 31.36
CA ALA A 301 4.32 18.62 31.29
C ALA A 301 5.22 17.37 31.20
N VAL A 302 4.76 16.22 31.70
CA VAL A 302 5.48 14.93 31.60
C VAL A 302 5.06 14.14 30.37
N THR A 303 3.75 14.06 30.09
CA THR A 303 3.20 13.28 28.99
C THR A 303 3.62 13.83 27.62
N LEU A 304 3.65 15.16 27.44
CA LEU A 304 4.01 15.74 26.14
C LEU A 304 5.46 15.42 25.72
N PRO A 305 6.52 15.70 26.50
CA PRO A 305 7.89 15.37 26.09
C PRO A 305 8.10 13.89 25.82
N LEU A 306 7.43 13.03 26.59
CA LEU A 306 7.48 11.60 26.41
C LEU A 306 6.80 11.14 25.11
N LEU A 307 5.61 11.65 24.80
CA LEU A 307 4.93 11.39 23.53
C LEU A 307 5.81 11.87 22.36
N LEU A 308 6.38 13.07 22.44
CA LEU A 308 7.31 13.58 21.43
C LEU A 308 8.55 12.69 21.29
N ALA A 309 9.10 12.16 22.39
CA ALA A 309 10.23 11.24 22.34
C ALA A 309 9.86 9.90 21.69
N LEU A 310 8.70 9.33 22.05
CA LEU A 310 8.15 8.12 21.46
C LEU A 310 7.91 8.30 19.96
N THR A 311 7.23 9.38 19.59
CA THR A 311 6.96 9.74 18.20
C THR A 311 8.25 9.99 17.43
N THR A 312 9.28 10.58 18.05
CA THR A 312 10.61 10.69 17.44
C THR A 312 11.24 9.32 17.12
N LEU A 313 11.04 8.31 17.97
CA LEU A 313 11.49 6.93 17.68
C LEU A 313 10.72 6.33 16.50
N LEU A 314 9.39 6.55 16.44
CA LEU A 314 8.56 6.14 15.31
C LEU A 314 9.00 6.83 14.02
N VAL A 315 9.25 8.14 14.06
CA VAL A 315 9.76 8.92 12.92
C VAL A 315 11.16 8.43 12.49
N ARG A 316 12.01 8.02 13.44
CA ARG A 316 13.31 7.43 13.13
C ARG A 316 13.17 6.08 12.40
N GLN A 317 12.17 5.29 12.73
CA GLN A 317 11.84 4.09 11.95
C GLN A 317 11.26 4.49 10.59
N TYR A 318 10.35 5.46 10.55
CA TYR A 318 9.75 5.99 9.32
C TYR A 318 10.79 6.55 8.34
N GLN A 319 11.89 7.14 8.84
CA GLN A 319 13.03 7.62 8.07
C GLN A 319 13.65 6.54 7.17
N GLN A 320 13.59 5.26 7.57
CA GLN A 320 14.08 4.14 6.75
C GLN A 320 13.26 4.01 5.46
N SER A 321 11.95 4.22 5.57
CA SER A 321 11.02 4.22 4.43
C SER A 321 10.98 5.56 3.69
N ARG A 322 11.16 6.69 4.42
CA ARG A 322 11.02 8.07 3.93
C ARG A 322 12.19 8.96 4.39
N PRO A 323 13.26 9.07 3.60
CA PRO A 323 14.40 9.92 3.95
C PRO A 323 13.99 11.37 4.15
N GLY A 324 14.55 11.97 5.20
CA GLY A 324 14.30 13.36 5.57
C GLY A 324 13.19 13.51 6.60
N ALA A 325 12.41 12.46 6.89
CA ALA A 325 11.40 12.48 7.94
C ALA A 325 11.91 13.01 9.27
N LEU A 326 13.11 12.58 9.73
CA LEU A 326 13.67 13.08 10.98
C LEU A 326 14.04 14.57 10.91
N ARG A 327 14.61 15.03 9.79
CA ARG A 327 14.95 16.45 9.61
C ARG A 327 13.70 17.33 9.62
N TRP A 328 12.64 16.89 8.92
CA TRP A 328 11.37 17.59 8.87
C TRP A 328 10.64 17.57 10.21
N TRP A 329 10.67 16.43 10.91
CA TRP A 329 10.14 16.34 12.27
C TRP A 329 10.85 17.31 13.22
N THR A 330 12.19 17.36 13.21
CA THR A 330 12.94 18.34 14.00
C THR A 330 12.57 19.78 13.62
N MET A 331 12.44 20.07 12.32
CA MET A 331 12.02 21.41 11.87
C MET A 331 10.63 21.78 12.36
N LEU A 332 9.67 20.84 12.32
CA LEU A 332 8.32 21.04 12.85
C LEU A 332 8.34 21.31 14.36
N LEU A 333 9.13 20.54 15.12
CA LEU A 333 9.29 20.77 16.56
C LEU A 333 9.92 22.13 16.86
N VAL A 334 10.93 22.55 16.09
CA VAL A 334 11.54 23.88 16.24
C VAL A 334 10.54 24.97 15.90
N LEU A 335 9.79 24.85 14.81
CA LEU A 335 8.75 25.82 14.46
C LEU A 335 7.67 25.91 15.53
N ALA A 336 7.21 24.77 16.06
CA ALA A 336 6.25 24.70 17.16
C ALA A 336 6.81 25.35 18.45
N ALA A 337 8.08 25.12 18.77
CA ALA A 337 8.74 25.73 19.92
C ALA A 337 8.90 27.26 19.74
N CYS A 338 9.36 27.71 18.56
CA CYS A 338 9.45 29.13 18.23
C CYS A 338 8.08 29.81 18.30
N TRP A 339 7.04 29.12 17.82
CA TRP A 339 5.66 29.58 17.93
C TRP A 339 5.25 29.77 19.40
N GLY A 340 5.52 28.77 20.24
CA GLY A 340 5.32 28.86 21.68
C GLY A 340 6.06 30.05 22.32
N VAL A 341 7.30 30.33 21.90
CA VAL A 341 8.09 31.46 22.42
C VAL A 341 7.54 32.82 21.97
N ILE A 342 7.10 32.95 20.71
CA ILE A 342 6.48 34.20 20.22
C ILE A 342 5.25 34.51 21.05
N LEU A 343 4.44 33.49 21.31
CA LEU A 343 3.29 33.63 22.16
C LEU A 343 3.75 34.11 23.56
N LEU A 344 4.86 33.59 24.15
CA LEU A 344 5.38 33.87 25.53
C LEU A 344 5.70 35.33 25.77
N TRP A 345 5.85 36.08 24.69
CA TRP A 345 6.06 37.52 24.73
C TRP A 345 4.78 38.30 25.05
N GLU A 346 3.60 37.75 24.78
CA GLU A 346 2.35 38.44 25.10
C GLU A 346 2.01 38.33 26.59
N PRO A 347 1.79 39.46 27.30
CA PRO A 347 1.33 39.44 28.67
C PRO A 347 -0.08 38.82 28.73
N LEU A 348 -0.20 37.62 29.29
CA LEU A 348 -1.49 36.96 29.51
C LEU A 348 -2.15 37.54 30.78
N PRO A 349 -3.31 38.22 30.67
CA PRO A 349 -3.99 38.84 31.82
C PRO A 349 -4.79 37.84 32.69
N GLN A 350 -4.37 36.57 32.75
CA GLN A 350 -5.17 35.46 33.26
C GLN A 350 -4.47 34.75 34.44
N PRO A 351 -5.20 34.06 35.33
CA PRO A 351 -4.60 33.34 36.45
C PRO A 351 -3.58 32.29 35.95
N PRO A 352 -2.47 32.05 36.69
CA PRO A 352 -1.41 31.13 36.28
C PRO A 352 -1.89 29.71 35.94
N SER A 353 -3.02 29.29 36.54
CA SER A 353 -3.63 27.98 36.33
C SER A 353 -4.21 27.77 34.93
N LEU A 354 -4.59 28.83 34.21
CA LEU A 354 -5.14 28.78 32.85
C LEU A 354 -4.12 29.10 31.76
N ALA A 355 -3.00 29.74 32.13
CA ALA A 355 -1.97 30.12 31.17
C ALA A 355 -1.51 28.92 30.33
N ALA A 356 -1.16 27.78 30.96
CA ALA A 356 -0.70 26.56 30.27
C ALA A 356 -1.69 26.03 29.22
N LEU A 357 -2.99 26.14 29.49
CA LEU A 357 -4.03 25.73 28.54
C LEU A 357 -4.13 26.69 27.35
N ILE A 358 -4.04 28.00 27.61
CA ILE A 358 -4.05 29.03 26.57
C ILE A 358 -2.81 28.87 25.67
N TRP A 359 -1.63 28.64 26.26
CA TRP A 359 -0.40 28.25 25.55
C TRP A 359 -0.62 27.08 24.61
N TYR A 360 -1.21 26.02 25.16
CA TYR A 360 -1.50 24.80 24.42
C TYR A 360 -2.47 25.06 23.26
N ALA A 361 -3.57 25.77 23.50
CA ALA A 361 -4.56 26.08 22.48
C ALA A 361 -3.93 26.86 21.32
N HIS A 362 -3.13 27.89 21.62
CA HIS A 362 -2.43 28.67 20.60
C HIS A 362 -1.33 27.87 19.88
N LEU A 363 -0.69 26.92 20.56
CA LEU A 363 0.25 26.00 19.92
C LEU A 363 -0.46 25.09 18.91
N VAL A 364 -1.59 24.50 19.31
CA VAL A 364 -2.44 23.69 18.42
C VAL A 364 -2.91 24.51 17.22
N GLU A 365 -3.36 25.74 17.44
CA GLU A 365 -3.75 26.67 16.36
C GLU A 365 -2.60 26.99 15.41
N GLY A 366 -1.39 27.22 15.94
CA GLY A 366 -0.21 27.46 15.12
C GLY A 366 0.16 26.27 14.25
N VAL A 367 0.16 25.06 14.84
CA VAL A 367 0.40 23.82 14.10
C VAL A 367 -0.71 23.58 13.07
N PHE A 368 -1.96 23.87 13.42
CA PHE A 368 -3.09 23.78 12.50
C PHE A 368 -2.99 24.77 11.33
N ALA A 369 -2.62 26.03 11.59
CA ALA A 369 -2.41 27.04 10.55
C ALA A 369 -1.27 26.63 9.61
N PHE A 370 -0.17 26.12 10.16
CA PHE A 370 0.89 25.50 9.37
C PHE A 370 0.36 24.36 8.49
N MET A 371 -0.45 23.47 9.06
CA MET A 371 -1.06 22.36 8.32
C MET A 371 -1.96 22.84 7.19
N ALA A 372 -2.78 23.88 7.42
CA ALA A 372 -3.61 24.49 6.40
C ALA A 372 -2.77 25.05 5.23
N LEU A 373 -1.64 25.70 5.52
CA LEU A 373 -0.71 26.17 4.49
C LEU A 373 -0.08 25.02 3.69
N VAL A 374 0.28 23.92 4.35
CA VAL A 374 0.83 22.74 3.67
C VAL A 374 -0.23 22.09 2.77
N TRP A 375 -1.48 21.98 3.23
CA TRP A 375 -2.60 21.48 2.43
C TRP A 375 -2.91 22.39 1.22
N LEU A 376 -2.86 23.71 1.40
CA LEU A 376 -2.96 24.67 0.30
C LEU A 376 -1.82 24.47 -0.71
N GLY A 377 -0.59 24.29 -0.23
CA GLY A 377 0.56 23.96 -1.07
C GLY A 377 0.37 22.67 -1.87
N LEU A 378 -0.19 21.62 -1.24
CA LEU A 378 -0.51 20.36 -1.92
C LEU A 378 -1.58 20.56 -2.98
N TYR A 379 -2.62 21.31 -2.67
CA TYR A 379 -3.69 21.64 -3.60
C TYR A 379 -3.15 22.40 -4.84
N LEU A 380 -2.41 23.48 -4.63
CA LEU A 380 -1.79 24.25 -5.71
C LEU A 380 -0.84 23.39 -6.56
N ASN A 381 -0.07 22.52 -5.92
CA ASN A 381 0.77 21.57 -6.62
C ASN A 381 -0.03 20.58 -7.48
N ASN A 382 -1.17 20.10 -7.00
CA ASN A 382 -2.04 19.19 -7.75
C ASN A 382 -2.75 19.91 -8.93
N LEU A 383 -3.07 21.20 -8.79
CA LEU A 383 -3.54 22.03 -9.91
C LEU A 383 -2.46 22.15 -10.99
N LEU A 384 -1.21 22.40 -10.59
CA LEU A 384 -0.06 22.42 -11.51
C LEU A 384 0.17 21.05 -12.16
N LEU A 385 0.03 19.96 -11.39
CA LEU A 385 0.11 18.60 -11.91
C LEU A 385 -0.97 18.33 -12.96
N PHE A 386 -2.22 18.73 -12.70
CA PHE A 386 -3.32 18.60 -13.65
C PHE A 386 -3.05 19.36 -14.95
N GLY A 387 -2.63 20.63 -14.84
CA GLY A 387 -2.24 21.45 -15.99
C GLY A 387 -1.08 20.83 -16.78
N ALA A 388 -0.04 20.36 -16.10
CA ALA A 388 1.09 19.67 -16.71
C ALA A 388 0.69 18.35 -17.37
N ALA A 389 -0.28 17.62 -16.81
CA ALA A 389 -0.80 16.37 -17.38
C ALA A 389 -1.60 16.65 -18.65
N CYS A 390 -2.48 17.66 -18.65
CA CYS A 390 -3.21 18.08 -19.84
C CYS A 390 -2.26 18.56 -20.95
N LEU A 391 -1.26 19.38 -20.61
CA LEU A 391 -0.25 19.85 -21.57
C LEU A 391 0.57 18.69 -22.17
N SER A 392 1.02 17.78 -21.31
CA SER A 392 1.79 16.60 -21.74
C SER A 392 0.95 15.69 -22.64
N ARG A 393 -0.35 15.52 -22.34
CA ARG A 393 -1.28 14.73 -23.17
C ARG A 393 -1.53 15.37 -24.54
N TRP A 394 -1.67 16.70 -24.58
CA TRP A 394 -1.89 17.43 -25.82
C TRP A 394 -0.66 17.34 -26.75
N ARG A 395 0.56 17.42 -26.19
CA ARG A 395 1.81 17.43 -26.97
C ARG A 395 2.40 16.06 -27.29
N ALA A 396 2.32 15.09 -26.38
CA ALA A 396 3.04 13.81 -26.52
C ALA A 396 2.30 12.74 -27.35
N GLY A 397 1.07 13.02 -27.80
CA GLY A 397 0.25 12.03 -28.50
C GLY A 397 -0.16 10.83 -27.62
N PRO A 398 -0.78 9.78 -28.21
CA PRO A 398 -1.05 8.53 -27.51
C PRO A 398 0.27 7.79 -27.23
N GLY A 399 0.47 7.30 -26.00
CA GLY A 399 1.66 6.51 -25.66
C GLY A 399 1.98 6.44 -24.17
N LYS A 400 3.21 6.00 -23.85
CA LYS A 400 3.72 5.76 -22.49
C LYS A 400 3.60 7.00 -21.58
N ILE A 401 3.84 8.19 -22.12
CA ILE A 401 3.74 9.45 -21.37
C ILE A 401 2.30 9.71 -20.90
N ARG A 402 1.31 9.50 -21.79
CA ARG A 402 -0.11 9.67 -21.45
C ARG A 402 -0.57 8.68 -20.37
N GLN A 403 -0.10 7.44 -20.46
CA GLN A 403 -0.37 6.40 -19.48
C GLN A 403 0.22 6.74 -18.10
N ALA A 404 1.51 7.14 -18.05
CA ALA A 404 2.14 7.56 -16.80
C ALA A 404 1.53 8.85 -16.22
N ALA A 405 1.14 9.81 -17.06
CA ALA A 405 0.41 11.00 -16.64
C ALA A 405 -0.95 10.65 -16.02
N ASP A 406 -1.67 9.69 -16.60
CA ASP A 406 -2.95 9.21 -16.06
C ASP A 406 -2.77 8.51 -14.72
N THR A 407 -1.73 7.71 -14.54
CA THR A 407 -1.38 7.09 -13.25
C THR A 407 -1.00 8.15 -12.23
N GLY A 408 -0.15 9.12 -12.60
CA GLY A 408 0.26 10.22 -11.73
C GLY A 408 -0.90 11.08 -11.26
N LEU A 409 -1.84 11.39 -12.14
CA LEU A 409 -3.05 12.15 -11.79
C LEU A 409 -3.93 11.37 -10.81
N LEU A 410 -4.24 10.11 -11.10
CA LEU A 410 -5.01 9.23 -10.20
C LEU A 410 -4.38 9.14 -8.80
N ALA A 411 -3.07 8.95 -8.76
CA ALA A 411 -2.29 8.83 -7.54
C ALA A 411 -2.20 10.13 -6.73
N ALA A 412 -2.44 11.29 -7.34
CA ALA A 412 -2.50 12.56 -6.65
C ALA A 412 -3.92 12.91 -6.17
N THR A 413 -4.95 12.54 -6.94
CA THR A 413 -6.34 12.97 -6.71
C THR A 413 -7.15 12.03 -5.84
N ILE A 414 -6.73 10.76 -5.67
CA ILE A 414 -7.46 9.79 -4.84
C ILE A 414 -6.90 9.72 -3.41
N PRO A 415 -5.59 9.54 -3.18
CA PRO A 415 -5.10 9.31 -1.83
C PRO A 415 -5.18 10.54 -0.92
N ALA A 416 -4.90 11.73 -1.44
CA ALA A 416 -4.91 12.94 -0.62
C ALA A 416 -6.30 13.25 -0.03
N PRO A 417 -7.39 13.18 -0.81
CA PRO A 417 -8.73 13.37 -0.25
C PRO A 417 -9.20 12.24 0.66
N LEU A 418 -8.88 10.99 0.33
CA LEU A 418 -9.21 9.86 1.23
C LEU A 418 -8.48 10.00 2.57
N LEU A 419 -7.21 10.41 2.53
CA LEU A 419 -6.43 10.71 3.72
C LEU A 419 -7.06 11.88 4.50
N LEU A 420 -7.45 12.96 3.82
CA LEU A 420 -8.13 14.10 4.43
C LEU A 420 -9.44 13.66 5.11
N THR A 421 -10.27 12.87 4.44
CA THR A 421 -11.52 12.33 5.00
C THR A 421 -11.26 11.50 6.26
N VAL A 422 -10.25 10.63 6.24
CA VAL A 422 -9.88 9.83 7.41
C VAL A 422 -9.39 10.71 8.56
N ILE A 423 -8.52 11.68 8.27
CA ILE A 423 -7.99 12.63 9.27
C ILE A 423 -9.13 13.44 9.90
N LEU A 424 -10.01 14.04 9.08
CA LEU A 424 -11.14 14.84 9.55
C LEU A 424 -12.12 13.99 10.37
N ALA A 425 -12.38 12.74 9.95
CA ALA A 425 -13.22 11.84 10.72
C ALA A 425 -12.61 11.50 12.09
N LEU A 426 -11.29 11.26 12.15
CA LEU A 426 -10.59 11.01 13.41
C LEU A 426 -10.65 12.23 14.35
N TRP A 427 -10.43 13.43 13.82
CA TRP A 427 -10.51 14.66 14.61
C TRP A 427 -11.93 15.00 15.04
N ALA A 428 -12.93 14.81 14.18
CA ALA A 428 -14.34 14.97 14.53
C ALA A 428 -14.76 13.97 15.63
N ALA A 429 -14.31 12.72 15.54
CA ALA A 429 -14.53 11.72 16.58
C ALA A 429 -13.86 12.12 17.90
N PHE A 430 -12.62 12.61 17.86
CA PHE A 430 -11.91 13.12 19.03
C PHE A 430 -12.65 14.30 19.68
N TRP A 431 -13.03 15.31 18.88
CA TRP A 431 -13.82 16.45 19.33
C TRP A 431 -15.14 16.04 19.98
N GLN A 432 -15.88 15.12 19.38
CA GLN A 432 -17.15 14.64 19.94
C GLN A 432 -16.96 13.94 21.29
N VAL A 433 -15.87 13.18 21.47
CA VAL A 433 -15.53 12.57 22.77
C VAL A 433 -15.27 13.65 23.82
N LEU A 434 -14.53 14.71 23.46
CA LEU A 434 -14.28 15.84 24.35
C LEU A 434 -15.57 16.57 24.73
N LYS A 435 -16.44 16.81 23.74
CA LYS A 435 -17.73 17.49 23.91
C LYS A 435 -18.66 16.70 24.83
N SER A 436 -18.82 15.41 24.57
CA SER A 436 -19.68 14.53 25.38
C SER A 436 -19.18 14.31 26.80
N GLY A 437 -17.87 14.45 27.04
CA GLY A 437 -17.29 14.34 28.38
C GLY A 437 -17.60 15.51 29.31
N ALA A 438 -18.16 16.62 28.79
CA ALA A 438 -18.53 17.82 29.56
C ALA A 438 -17.40 18.35 30.48
N PHE A 439 -16.15 18.25 30.02
CA PHE A 439 -14.99 18.63 30.82
C PHE A 439 -14.99 20.15 31.08
N PRO A 440 -14.96 20.62 32.34
CA PRO A 440 -15.10 22.04 32.66
C PRO A 440 -14.07 22.94 31.95
N ILE A 441 -12.85 22.44 31.79
CA ILE A 441 -11.76 23.14 31.11
C ILE A 441 -12.09 23.47 29.65
N MET A 442 -12.88 22.63 28.99
CA MET A 442 -13.27 22.79 27.60
C MET A 442 -14.30 23.90 27.39
N ASN A 443 -14.99 24.33 28.45
CA ASN A 443 -15.93 25.45 28.45
C ASN A 443 -15.25 26.81 28.71
N THR A 444 -13.92 26.83 28.84
CA THR A 444 -13.17 28.06 29.12
C THR A 444 -13.09 28.90 27.84
N PRO A 445 -13.54 30.18 27.86
CA PRO A 445 -13.45 31.07 26.71
C PRO A 445 -11.99 31.50 26.46
N LEU A 446 -11.59 31.55 25.20
CA LEU A 446 -10.25 31.99 24.78
C LEU A 446 -10.31 33.44 24.26
N GLN A 447 -9.85 34.38 25.08
CA GLN A 447 -10.01 35.82 24.83
C GLN A 447 -9.27 36.39 23.59
N ARG A 448 -8.42 35.61 22.92
CA ARG A 448 -7.73 36.05 21.70
C ARG A 448 -7.65 34.93 20.67
N PRO A 449 -8.18 35.14 19.46
CA PRO A 449 -7.93 34.22 18.38
C PRO A 449 -6.78 34.64 17.45
N PHE A 450 -6.01 33.66 16.96
CA PHE A 450 -4.92 33.90 16.00
C PHE A 450 -5.43 34.43 14.65
N ALA A 451 -6.64 34.05 14.27
CA ALA A 451 -7.40 34.76 13.24
C ALA A 451 -8.46 35.58 13.99
N GLN A 452 -8.50 36.90 13.84
CA GLN A 452 -9.56 37.77 14.39
C GLN A 452 -11.00 37.39 13.94
N ALA A 453 -11.17 36.26 13.23
CA ALA A 453 -12.41 35.60 12.90
C ALA A 453 -12.85 34.69 14.06
N GLY A 454 -13.45 35.27 15.10
CA GLY A 454 -14.06 34.50 16.18
C GLY A 454 -14.44 35.39 17.36
N ASP A 455 -15.56 35.08 18.01
CA ASP A 455 -15.94 35.74 19.25
C ASP A 455 -14.90 35.38 20.35
N PRO A 456 -14.26 36.35 21.02
CA PRO A 456 -13.36 36.08 22.14
C PRO A 456 -14.04 35.36 23.32
N ALA A 457 -15.38 35.25 23.32
CA ALA A 457 -16.16 34.45 24.25
C ALA A 457 -16.32 32.98 23.85
N THR A 458 -15.83 32.54 22.66
CA THR A 458 -16.01 31.16 22.21
C THR A 458 -15.26 30.17 23.11
N PRO A 459 -15.94 29.16 23.66
CA PRO A 459 -15.32 28.08 24.43
C PRO A 459 -14.29 27.28 23.62
N LEU A 460 -13.26 26.74 24.29
CA LEU A 460 -12.24 25.89 23.65
C LEU A 460 -12.85 24.71 22.86
N ILE A 461 -13.90 24.06 23.36
CA ILE A 461 -14.55 22.95 22.65
C ILE A 461 -15.18 23.38 21.33
N ASP A 462 -15.86 24.52 21.32
CA ASP A 462 -16.53 25.03 20.14
C ASP A 462 -15.49 25.51 19.13
N ARG A 463 -14.41 26.11 19.62
CA ARG A 463 -13.28 26.52 18.80
C ARG A 463 -12.57 25.35 18.11
N MET A 464 -12.43 24.20 18.78
CA MET A 464 -11.96 22.98 18.12
C MET A 464 -12.93 22.52 17.02
N GLY A 465 -14.23 22.65 17.26
CA GLY A 465 -15.27 22.42 16.25
C GLY A 465 -15.09 23.34 15.05
N ASP A 466 -14.91 24.63 15.27
CA ASP A 466 -14.69 25.64 14.24
C ASP A 466 -13.46 25.34 13.37
N LEU A 467 -12.35 24.86 13.97
CA LEU A 467 -11.16 24.47 13.21
C LEU A 467 -11.41 23.23 12.34
N ILE A 468 -12.19 22.27 12.82
CA ILE A 468 -12.59 21.08 12.05
C ILE A 468 -13.51 21.49 10.90
N GLU A 469 -14.48 22.36 11.17
CA GLU A 469 -15.41 22.89 10.16
C GLU A 469 -14.68 23.75 9.11
N LEU A 470 -13.73 24.58 9.51
CA LEU A 470 -12.88 25.35 8.60
C LEU A 470 -12.05 24.44 7.69
N SER A 471 -11.59 23.30 8.20
CA SER A 471 -10.89 22.29 7.39
C SER A 471 -11.84 21.57 6.42
N ALA A 472 -13.10 21.43 6.80
CA ALA A 472 -14.16 20.78 6.04
C ALA A 472 -15.05 21.84 5.35
N SER A 473 -14.46 22.65 4.46
CA SER A 473 -15.15 23.73 3.73
C SER A 473 -16.54 23.31 3.19
N GLU A 474 -17.43 24.26 2.93
CA GLU A 474 -18.78 23.98 2.40
C GLU A 474 -18.76 23.11 1.12
N SER A 475 -17.68 23.16 0.33
CA SER A 475 -17.50 22.30 -0.85
C SER A 475 -17.11 20.85 -0.58
N PHE A 476 -16.73 20.52 0.65
CA PHE A 476 -16.33 19.15 1.00
C PHE A 476 -17.49 18.18 0.80
N THR A 477 -18.72 18.60 1.10
CA THR A 477 -19.93 17.79 0.85
C THR A 477 -20.16 17.54 -0.66
N PRO A 478 -20.25 18.56 -1.53
CA PRO A 478 -20.26 18.37 -2.98
C PRO A 478 -19.11 17.51 -3.49
N TYR A 479 -17.90 17.67 -2.94
CA TYR A 479 -16.75 16.87 -3.31
C TYR A 479 -16.96 15.38 -2.98
N LEU A 480 -17.44 15.07 -1.77
CA LEU A 480 -17.77 13.71 -1.37
C LEU A 480 -18.86 13.09 -2.25
N LEU A 481 -19.84 13.88 -2.70
CA LEU A 481 -20.85 13.44 -3.67
C LEU A 481 -20.22 13.10 -5.02
N VAL A 482 -19.33 13.94 -5.54
CA VAL A 482 -18.59 13.64 -6.78
C VAL A 482 -17.75 12.36 -6.62
N LEU A 483 -17.09 12.19 -5.48
CA LEU A 483 -16.32 10.98 -5.16
C LEU A 483 -17.23 9.76 -5.05
N ALA A 484 -18.42 9.89 -4.46
CA ALA A 484 -19.42 8.82 -4.37
C ALA A 484 -19.95 8.42 -5.75
N VAL A 485 -20.19 9.38 -6.65
CA VAL A 485 -20.56 9.10 -8.05
C VAL A 485 -19.40 8.41 -8.78
N ALA A 486 -18.17 8.87 -8.60
CA ALA A 486 -17.00 8.23 -9.19
C ALA A 486 -16.83 6.78 -8.69
N MET A 487 -17.05 6.55 -7.40
CA MET A 487 -17.04 5.21 -6.80
C MET A 487 -18.18 4.36 -7.35
N ALA A 488 -19.40 4.89 -7.49
CA ALA A 488 -20.53 4.19 -8.08
C ALA A 488 -20.24 3.79 -9.53
N CYS A 489 -19.63 4.68 -10.33
CA CYS A 489 -19.16 4.35 -11.67
C CYS A 489 -18.14 3.20 -11.66
N ALA A 490 -17.18 3.21 -10.73
CA ALA A 490 -16.21 2.14 -10.59
C ALA A 490 -16.83 0.81 -10.15
N LEU A 491 -17.79 0.86 -9.22
CA LEU A 491 -18.53 -0.31 -8.75
C LEU A 491 -19.38 -0.90 -9.88
N ILE A 492 -20.15 -0.09 -10.60
CA ILE A 492 -20.94 -0.54 -11.76
C ILE A 492 -20.04 -1.16 -12.82
N ALA A 493 -18.90 -0.54 -13.12
CA ALA A 493 -17.93 -1.05 -14.08
C ALA A 493 -17.44 -2.46 -13.75
N LEU A 494 -17.22 -2.75 -12.47
CA LEU A 494 -16.66 -4.02 -11.99
C LEU A 494 -17.72 -5.01 -11.49
N LEU A 495 -18.98 -4.58 -11.32
CA LEU A 495 -20.00 -5.34 -10.59
C LEU A 495 -20.21 -6.76 -11.13
N PRO A 496 -20.39 -7.01 -12.44
CA PRO A 496 -20.58 -8.38 -12.93
C PRO A 496 -19.35 -9.27 -12.76
N SER A 497 -18.15 -8.71 -12.89
CA SER A 497 -16.90 -9.43 -12.59
C SER A 497 -16.81 -9.80 -11.11
N VAL A 498 -17.17 -8.87 -10.22
CA VAL A 498 -17.23 -9.12 -8.76
C VAL A 498 -18.34 -10.12 -8.43
N LEU A 499 -19.48 -10.08 -9.11
CA LEU A 499 -20.54 -11.07 -8.94
C LEU A 499 -20.10 -12.46 -9.41
N ALA A 500 -19.35 -12.54 -10.51
CA ALA A 500 -18.76 -13.78 -10.99
C ALA A 500 -17.64 -14.32 -10.06
N GLU A 501 -16.99 -13.43 -9.30
CA GLU A 501 -16.04 -13.80 -8.23
C GLU A 501 -16.76 -14.33 -6.98
N ILE A 502 -17.91 -13.76 -6.62
CA ILE A 502 -18.66 -14.18 -5.43
C ILE A 502 -19.52 -15.42 -5.72
N ARG A 503 -20.01 -15.54 -6.95
CA ARG A 503 -20.88 -16.61 -7.44
C ARG A 503 -20.35 -17.12 -8.79
N PRO A 504 -19.30 -17.95 -8.77
CA PRO A 504 -18.76 -18.52 -9.99
C PRO A 504 -19.82 -19.34 -10.73
N ARG A 505 -19.81 -19.24 -12.06
CA ARG A 505 -20.62 -20.11 -12.92
C ARG A 505 -19.99 -21.50 -12.96
N THR A 506 -20.81 -22.55 -13.02
CA THR A 506 -20.37 -23.95 -13.02
C THR A 506 -20.85 -24.68 -14.28
N GLY A 507 -20.21 -25.82 -14.60
CA GLY A 507 -20.59 -26.67 -15.72
C GLY A 507 -20.72 -25.94 -17.07
N LYS A 508 -21.85 -26.17 -17.76
CA LYS A 508 -22.10 -25.65 -19.12
C LYS A 508 -22.17 -24.12 -19.18
N ASP A 509 -22.72 -23.48 -18.16
CA ASP A 509 -22.90 -22.01 -18.12
C ASP A 509 -21.58 -21.26 -18.07
N ARG A 510 -20.51 -21.92 -17.60
CA ARG A 510 -19.16 -21.35 -17.53
C ARG A 510 -18.48 -21.31 -18.89
N VAL A 511 -18.73 -22.31 -19.73
CA VAL A 511 -18.17 -22.41 -21.09
C VAL A 511 -19.15 -21.91 -22.16
N ASP A 512 -20.31 -21.41 -21.73
CA ASP A 512 -21.29 -20.79 -22.62
C ASP A 512 -20.73 -19.54 -23.29
N ILE A 513 -20.90 -19.47 -24.62
CA ILE A 513 -20.31 -18.42 -25.45
C ILE A 513 -21.00 -17.08 -25.17
N ASP A 514 -22.32 -17.07 -24.96
CA ASP A 514 -23.07 -15.84 -24.74
C ASP A 514 -22.79 -15.25 -23.35
N ALA A 515 -22.69 -16.11 -22.33
CA ALA A 515 -22.21 -15.74 -21.00
C ALA A 515 -20.81 -15.11 -21.04
N THR A 516 -19.88 -15.77 -21.73
CA THR A 516 -18.49 -15.32 -21.89
C THR A 516 -18.44 -13.98 -22.62
N ARG A 517 -19.18 -13.85 -23.73
CA ARG A 517 -19.27 -12.62 -24.52
C ARG A 517 -19.91 -11.47 -23.73
N GLY A 518 -20.99 -11.73 -23.01
CA GLY A 518 -21.70 -10.73 -22.20
C GLY A 518 -20.81 -10.13 -21.12
N LEU A 519 -20.09 -10.99 -20.39
CA LEU A 519 -19.17 -10.57 -19.33
C LEU A 519 -17.97 -9.78 -19.90
N TRP A 520 -17.43 -10.22 -21.04
CA TRP A 520 -16.38 -9.51 -21.77
C TRP A 520 -16.81 -8.12 -22.24
N HIS A 521 -18.00 -7.99 -22.84
CA HIS A 521 -18.52 -6.69 -23.28
C HIS A 521 -18.76 -5.74 -22.12
N TRP A 522 -19.35 -6.24 -21.03
CA TRP A 522 -19.56 -5.43 -19.84
C TRP A 522 -18.24 -4.89 -19.31
N LEU A 523 -17.24 -5.76 -19.11
CA LEU A 523 -15.96 -5.34 -18.55
C LEU A 523 -15.23 -4.34 -19.45
N ASN A 524 -15.29 -4.51 -20.77
CA ASN A 524 -14.76 -3.52 -21.72
C ASN A 524 -15.43 -2.14 -21.61
N GLN A 525 -16.75 -2.11 -21.48
CA GLN A 525 -17.49 -0.86 -21.23
C GLN A 525 -17.17 -0.31 -19.84
N GLY A 526 -17.03 -1.19 -18.86
CA GLY A 526 -16.61 -0.89 -17.49
C GLY A 526 -15.26 -0.17 -17.44
N PHE A 527 -14.26 -0.60 -18.22
CA PHE A 527 -12.99 0.13 -18.30
C PHE A 527 -13.13 1.55 -18.88
N ARG A 528 -14.07 1.77 -19.81
CA ARG A 528 -14.39 3.14 -20.28
C ARG A 528 -15.06 3.95 -19.18
N LEU A 529 -15.94 3.34 -18.40
CA LEU A 529 -16.59 3.98 -17.25
C LEU A 529 -15.59 4.30 -16.12
N LEU A 530 -14.59 3.44 -15.88
CA LEU A 530 -13.48 3.71 -14.95
C LEU A 530 -12.65 4.93 -15.38
N HIS A 531 -12.52 5.15 -16.70
CA HIS A 531 -11.92 6.38 -17.22
C HIS A 531 -12.75 7.62 -16.88
N VAL A 532 -14.08 7.53 -16.89
CA VAL A 532 -14.97 8.63 -16.45
C VAL A 532 -14.82 8.85 -14.95
N ALA A 533 -14.86 7.79 -14.13
CA ALA A 533 -14.65 7.85 -12.69
C ALA A 533 -13.35 8.57 -12.32
N LYS A 534 -12.25 8.25 -13.00
CA LYS A 534 -10.96 8.97 -12.85
C LYS A 534 -11.13 10.47 -13.03
N TRP A 535 -11.78 10.91 -14.11
CA TRP A 535 -11.93 12.32 -14.41
C TRP A 535 -12.88 13.03 -13.45
N LEU A 536 -13.90 12.33 -12.94
CA LEU A 536 -14.74 12.85 -11.86
C LEU A 536 -13.91 13.08 -10.59
N CYS A 537 -13.05 12.14 -10.19
CA CYS A 537 -12.15 12.35 -9.04
C CYS A 537 -11.21 13.54 -9.25
N ALA A 538 -10.62 13.65 -10.45
CA ALA A 538 -9.72 14.76 -10.78
C ALA A 538 -10.46 16.11 -10.79
N ALA A 539 -11.63 16.18 -11.44
CA ALA A 539 -12.43 17.39 -11.50
C ALA A 539 -12.98 17.79 -10.14
N GLY A 540 -13.44 16.83 -9.33
CA GLY A 540 -13.87 17.05 -7.96
C GLY A 540 -12.75 17.69 -7.13
N PHE A 541 -11.54 17.13 -7.19
CA PHE A 541 -10.42 17.67 -6.43
C PHE A 541 -9.98 19.07 -6.93
N VAL A 542 -9.91 19.25 -8.24
CA VAL A 542 -9.35 20.46 -8.86
C VAL A 542 -10.33 21.64 -8.87
N PHE A 543 -11.63 21.40 -8.97
CA PHE A 543 -12.62 22.47 -9.14
C PHE A 543 -13.59 22.62 -7.97
N VAL A 544 -13.99 21.52 -7.32
CA VAL A 544 -15.03 21.59 -6.27
C VAL A 544 -14.44 22.10 -4.96
N ILE A 545 -13.33 21.53 -4.48
CA ILE A 545 -12.68 21.95 -3.23
C ILE A 545 -12.33 23.46 -3.21
N PRO A 546 -11.72 24.04 -4.27
CA PRO A 546 -11.32 25.45 -4.29
C PRO A 546 -12.51 26.38 -4.37
N TYR A 547 -13.57 25.94 -5.07
CA TYR A 547 -14.81 26.69 -5.12
C TYR A 547 -15.38 26.90 -3.72
N GLY A 548 -15.31 25.91 -2.81
CA GLY A 548 -15.74 26.13 -1.42
C GLY A 548 -14.79 26.98 -0.60
N VAL A 549 -13.48 26.82 -0.81
CA VAL A 549 -12.47 27.66 -0.12
C VAL A 549 -12.57 29.13 -0.55
N ILE A 550 -12.94 29.42 -1.80
CA ILE A 550 -13.23 30.78 -2.25
C ILE A 550 -14.63 31.19 -1.77
N GLY A 551 -15.60 30.28 -1.89
CA GLY A 551 -17.01 30.47 -1.56
C GLY A 551 -17.23 30.94 -0.12
N GLN A 552 -16.45 30.43 0.85
CA GLN A 552 -16.53 30.85 2.25
C GLN A 552 -16.20 32.34 2.47
N TYR A 553 -15.52 32.99 1.52
CA TYR A 553 -15.21 34.42 1.54
C TYR A 553 -16.13 35.25 0.63
N THR A 554 -17.08 34.60 -0.05
CA THR A 554 -18.08 35.26 -0.88
C THR A 554 -19.44 35.25 -0.17
N PRO A 555 -20.35 36.21 -0.45
CA PRO A 555 -21.68 36.20 0.15
C PRO A 555 -22.59 35.05 -0.34
N TRP A 556 -22.09 34.19 -1.24
CA TRP A 556 -22.84 33.12 -1.90
C TRP A 556 -22.70 31.83 -1.10
N LYS A 557 -23.27 31.81 0.11
CA LYS A 557 -23.32 30.60 0.92
C LYS A 557 -24.30 29.61 0.32
N LEU A 558 -23.90 28.34 0.25
CA LEU A 558 -24.81 27.25 -0.14
C LEU A 558 -25.70 26.90 1.05
N GLU A 559 -26.65 27.78 1.38
CA GLU A 559 -27.61 27.55 2.44
C GLU A 559 -28.49 26.32 2.11
N GLY A 560 -28.65 25.42 3.08
CA GLY A 560 -29.53 24.26 2.97
C GLY A 560 -28.88 22.92 2.61
N ILE A 561 -27.57 22.86 2.34
CA ILE A 561 -26.86 21.58 2.21
C ILE A 561 -26.38 21.14 3.61
N PRO A 562 -26.90 20.03 4.17
CA PRO A 562 -26.41 19.55 5.45
C PRO A 562 -24.92 19.23 5.38
N ASN A 563 -24.16 19.61 6.41
CA ASN A 563 -22.72 19.33 6.50
C ASN A 563 -22.51 17.81 6.58
N LEU A 564 -22.31 17.18 5.43
CA LEU A 564 -22.12 15.74 5.32
C LEU A 564 -20.83 15.31 6.04
N GLY A 565 -19.88 16.21 6.24
CA GLY A 565 -18.66 15.98 7.01
C GLY A 565 -18.95 15.70 8.49
N THR A 566 -19.80 16.51 9.13
CA THR A 566 -20.24 16.26 10.52
C THR A 566 -21.14 15.03 10.61
N ALA A 567 -22.00 14.80 9.62
CA ALA A 567 -22.82 13.59 9.54
C ALA A 567 -21.97 12.30 9.36
N MET A 568 -20.92 12.34 8.54
CA MET A 568 -19.99 11.22 8.35
C MET A 568 -19.09 11.01 9.56
N GLY A 569 -18.59 12.09 10.19
CA GLY A 569 -17.84 12.01 11.45
C GLY A 569 -18.68 11.39 12.57
N GLY A 570 -19.93 11.85 12.72
CA GLY A 570 -20.92 11.26 13.61
C GLY A 570 -21.25 9.81 13.25
N GLY A 571 -21.37 9.48 11.96
CA GLY A 571 -21.61 8.12 11.46
C GLY A 571 -20.45 7.15 11.68
N ILE A 572 -19.20 7.60 11.53
CA ILE A 572 -17.99 6.80 11.82
C ILE A 572 -17.86 6.60 13.32
N LEU A 573 -18.11 7.63 14.14
CA LEU A 573 -18.11 7.48 15.59
C LEU A 573 -19.25 6.58 16.05
N ALA A 574 -20.46 6.73 15.51
CA ALA A 574 -21.57 5.82 15.74
C ALA A 574 -21.21 4.40 15.30
N PHE A 575 -20.52 4.21 14.17
CA PHE A 575 -20.04 2.92 13.73
C PHE A 575 -19.01 2.33 14.71
N ILE A 576 -18.02 3.10 15.16
CA ILE A 576 -17.00 2.68 16.15
C ILE A 576 -17.65 2.38 17.51
N THR A 577 -18.62 3.19 17.93
CA THR A 577 -19.32 3.09 19.22
C THR A 577 -20.30 1.91 19.21
N LEU A 578 -21.05 1.75 18.12
CA LEU A 578 -21.93 0.61 17.87
C LEU A 578 -21.11 -0.67 17.74
N THR A 579 -19.95 -0.67 17.07
CA THR A 579 -19.07 -1.86 17.01
C THR A 579 -18.42 -2.21 18.34
N LYS A 580 -18.21 -1.23 19.24
CA LYS A 580 -17.80 -1.49 20.63
C LYS A 580 -18.97 -1.98 21.51
N LEU A 581 -20.17 -1.43 21.36
CA LEU A 581 -21.34 -1.73 22.20
C LEU A 581 -22.09 -3.01 21.78
N SER A 582 -22.15 -3.32 20.49
CA SER A 582 -22.94 -4.47 19.96
C SER A 582 -22.20 -5.81 19.97
N GLY A 583 -20.98 -5.84 20.52
CA GLY A 583 -20.13 -7.02 20.49
C GLY A 583 -19.83 -7.52 19.07
N VAL A 584 -19.09 -8.62 18.99
CA VAL A 584 -18.49 -9.23 17.78
C VAL A 584 -19.46 -9.43 16.58
N SER A 585 -20.77 -9.35 16.78
CA SER A 585 -21.80 -9.72 15.82
C SER A 585 -22.02 -8.73 14.65
N ALA A 586 -22.00 -7.41 14.89
CA ALA A 586 -22.12 -6.40 13.82
C ALA A 586 -20.83 -6.29 12.98
N LEU A 587 -19.68 -6.36 13.67
CA LEU A 587 -18.37 -6.56 13.04
C LEU A 587 -18.37 -7.80 12.15
N GLY A 588 -19.03 -8.90 12.54
CA GLY A 588 -19.12 -10.13 11.74
C GLY A 588 -19.86 -9.99 10.40
N ARG A 589 -20.78 -9.04 10.23
CA ARG A 589 -21.46 -8.80 8.94
C ARG A 589 -20.64 -7.90 8.02
N VAL A 590 -20.09 -6.84 8.60
CA VAL A 590 -19.24 -5.89 7.88
C VAL A 590 -17.90 -6.54 7.52
N SER A 591 -17.30 -7.31 8.44
CA SER A 591 -16.10 -8.10 8.18
C SER A 591 -16.31 -9.14 7.10
N ARG A 592 -17.49 -9.78 7.00
CA ARG A 592 -17.81 -10.69 5.88
C ARG A 592 -17.89 -9.98 4.54
N PHE A 593 -18.43 -8.76 4.51
CA PHE A 593 -18.44 -7.95 3.29
C PHE A 593 -17.03 -7.46 2.93
N PHE A 594 -16.27 -6.93 3.88
CA PHE A 594 -14.87 -6.54 3.70
C PHE A 594 -13.98 -7.73 3.34
N ALA A 595 -14.22 -8.92 3.91
CA ALA A 595 -13.50 -10.15 3.57
C ALA A 595 -13.73 -10.55 2.10
N ARG A 596 -14.88 -10.23 1.52
CA ARG A 596 -15.15 -10.45 0.08
C ARG A 596 -14.53 -9.37 -0.80
N LEU A 597 -14.50 -8.11 -0.35
CA LEU A 597 -13.77 -7.04 -1.02
C LEU A 597 -12.24 -7.14 -0.84
N ARG A 598 -11.79 -7.97 0.10
CA ARG A 598 -10.38 -8.17 0.44
C ARG A 598 -9.56 -8.57 -0.77
N VAL A 599 -10.08 -9.40 -1.67
CA VAL A 599 -9.37 -9.81 -2.91
C VAL A 599 -8.89 -8.61 -3.74
N LEU A 600 -9.72 -7.57 -3.86
CA LEU A 600 -9.36 -6.34 -4.56
C LEU A 600 -8.27 -5.55 -3.83
N ILE A 601 -8.39 -5.44 -2.50
CA ILE A 601 -7.44 -4.73 -1.65
C ILE A 601 -6.09 -5.47 -1.64
N ASP A 602 -6.11 -6.79 -1.49
CA ASP A 602 -4.94 -7.66 -1.51
C ASP A 602 -4.21 -7.52 -2.84
N THR A 603 -4.92 -7.52 -3.98
CA THR A 603 -4.31 -7.28 -5.30
C THR A 603 -3.58 -5.92 -5.36
N LEU A 604 -4.14 -4.87 -4.77
CA LEU A 604 -3.48 -3.55 -4.69
C LEU A 604 -2.27 -3.59 -3.75
N ILE A 605 -2.38 -4.22 -2.58
CA ILE A 605 -1.29 -4.41 -1.61
C ILE A 605 -0.15 -5.24 -2.21
N ASP A 606 -0.47 -6.21 -3.05
CA ASP A 606 0.50 -7.07 -3.70
C ASP A 606 1.31 -6.32 -4.76
N VAL A 607 0.64 -5.54 -5.60
CA VAL A 607 1.30 -4.64 -6.58
C VAL A 607 2.17 -3.62 -5.85
N ASP A 608 1.66 -3.07 -4.75
CA ASP A 608 2.37 -2.16 -3.86
C ASP A 608 3.65 -2.79 -3.29
N ASN A 609 3.54 -3.99 -2.72
CA ASN A 609 4.65 -4.72 -2.13
C ASN A 609 5.71 -5.07 -3.18
N TRP A 610 5.30 -5.42 -4.40
CA TRP A 610 6.21 -5.77 -5.50
C TRP A 610 6.96 -4.57 -6.08
N LEU A 611 6.30 -3.40 -6.15
CA LEU A 611 6.90 -2.16 -6.64
C LEU A 611 7.58 -1.34 -5.53
N ARG A 612 7.65 -1.87 -4.31
CA ARG A 612 8.25 -1.20 -3.17
C ARG A 612 9.77 -1.07 -3.35
N GLU A 613 10.25 0.15 -3.42
CA GLU A 613 11.69 0.47 -3.58
C GLU A 613 12.47 0.43 -2.25
N ARG A 614 11.78 0.47 -1.09
CA ARG A 614 12.42 0.69 0.22
C ARG A 614 11.76 -0.06 1.39
N PRO A 615 12.49 -0.37 2.46
CA PRO A 615 13.94 -0.19 2.61
C PRO A 615 14.75 -1.14 1.72
N VAL A 616 15.88 -0.66 1.20
CA VAL A 616 16.79 -1.41 0.33
C VAL A 616 17.32 -2.63 1.09
N GLY A 617 17.42 -3.79 0.43
CA GLY A 617 17.84 -5.07 1.04
C GLY A 617 16.76 -5.79 1.88
N HIS A 618 15.59 -5.20 2.07
CA HIS A 618 14.47 -5.80 2.81
C HIS A 618 13.14 -5.62 2.08
N THR A 619 13.18 -5.47 0.76
CA THR A 619 11.97 -5.34 -0.05
C THR A 619 11.26 -6.70 -0.19
N PRO A 620 9.91 -6.74 -0.24
CA PRO A 620 9.20 -7.98 -0.51
C PRO A 620 9.65 -8.64 -1.83
N ARG A 621 9.90 -7.84 -2.87
CA ARG A 621 10.44 -8.28 -4.16
C ARG A 621 11.71 -9.11 -4.03
N LEU A 622 12.69 -8.66 -3.24
CA LEU A 622 13.93 -9.40 -3.01
C LEU A 622 13.66 -10.78 -2.39
N HIS A 623 12.83 -10.84 -1.34
CA HIS A 623 12.54 -12.11 -0.67
C HIS A 623 11.80 -13.09 -1.59
N ILE A 624 10.85 -12.59 -2.39
CA ILE A 624 10.10 -13.39 -3.37
C ILE A 624 11.07 -13.97 -4.41
N MET A 625 11.91 -13.11 -5.02
CA MET A 625 12.88 -13.56 -6.02
C MET A 625 13.90 -14.53 -5.44
N ALA A 626 14.40 -14.29 -4.22
CA ALA A 626 15.38 -15.17 -3.58
C ALA A 626 14.83 -16.58 -3.35
N ARG A 627 13.60 -16.68 -2.84
CA ARG A 627 12.89 -17.96 -2.69
C ARG A 627 12.71 -18.65 -4.04
N TYR A 628 12.29 -17.91 -5.05
CA TYR A 628 12.01 -18.48 -6.36
C TYR A 628 13.29 -19.00 -7.04
N VAL A 629 14.38 -18.22 -7.03
CA VAL A 629 15.67 -18.68 -7.57
C VAL A 629 16.21 -19.88 -6.81
N SER A 630 16.03 -19.92 -5.49
CA SER A 630 16.44 -21.07 -4.68
C SER A 630 15.65 -22.33 -5.04
N LEU A 631 14.35 -22.19 -5.32
CA LEU A 631 13.53 -23.28 -5.85
C LEU A 631 14.03 -23.73 -7.22
N LEU A 632 14.32 -22.82 -8.16
CA LEU A 632 14.86 -23.18 -9.47
C LEU A 632 16.18 -23.93 -9.36
N ARG A 633 17.12 -23.46 -8.53
CA ARG A 633 18.39 -24.16 -8.26
C ARG A 633 18.18 -25.56 -7.69
N TYR A 634 17.23 -25.70 -6.75
CA TYR A 634 16.84 -27.00 -6.23
C TYR A 634 16.34 -27.93 -7.35
N LEU A 635 15.48 -27.44 -8.25
CA LEU A 635 14.99 -28.23 -9.39
C LEU A 635 16.10 -28.64 -10.36
N HIS A 636 17.05 -27.74 -10.64
CA HIS A 636 18.23 -28.09 -11.42
C HIS A 636 18.99 -29.25 -10.79
N SER A 637 19.22 -29.22 -9.46
CA SER A 637 19.91 -30.30 -8.74
C SER A 637 19.15 -31.63 -8.73
N GLN A 638 17.83 -31.63 -9.02
CA GLN A 638 17.04 -32.85 -9.17
C GLN A 638 17.12 -33.46 -10.57
N GLY A 639 17.69 -32.76 -11.55
CA GLY A 639 17.88 -33.27 -12.91
C GLY A 639 16.60 -33.42 -13.72
N TYR A 640 15.66 -32.47 -13.61
CA TYR A 640 14.47 -32.43 -14.47
C TYR A 640 14.84 -32.08 -15.90
N ARG A 641 14.20 -32.73 -16.88
CA ARG A 641 14.43 -32.47 -18.31
C ARG A 641 13.76 -31.19 -18.80
N ARG A 642 12.62 -30.86 -18.18
CA ARG A 642 11.75 -29.73 -18.53
C ARG A 642 11.12 -29.17 -17.27
N ILE A 643 10.92 -27.86 -17.25
CA ILE A 643 10.19 -27.15 -16.20
C ILE A 643 8.99 -26.45 -16.84
N VAL A 644 7.80 -26.70 -16.30
CA VAL A 644 6.55 -26.03 -16.69
C VAL A 644 6.15 -25.08 -15.57
N LEU A 645 6.08 -23.79 -15.86
CA LEU A 645 5.67 -22.76 -14.90
C LEU A 645 4.19 -22.44 -15.13
N VAL A 646 3.35 -22.67 -14.13
CA VAL A 646 1.92 -22.35 -14.17
C VAL A 646 1.67 -21.18 -13.22
N CYS A 647 1.59 -19.97 -13.79
CA CYS A 647 1.59 -18.72 -13.04
C CYS A 647 0.21 -18.08 -13.05
N HIS A 648 -0.31 -17.73 -11.88
CA HIS A 648 -1.58 -17.02 -11.76
C HIS A 648 -1.39 -15.59 -11.27
N SER A 649 -2.16 -14.66 -11.83
CA SER A 649 -2.19 -13.26 -11.41
C SER A 649 -0.78 -12.65 -11.31
N GLN A 650 -0.42 -12.07 -10.16
CA GLN A 650 0.89 -11.49 -9.89
C GLN A 650 2.04 -12.49 -10.08
N GLY A 651 1.82 -13.80 -9.91
CA GLY A 651 2.82 -14.82 -10.22
C GLY A 651 3.34 -14.71 -11.64
N THR A 652 2.50 -14.26 -12.58
CA THR A 652 2.93 -13.98 -13.96
C THR A 652 3.99 -12.89 -14.02
N VAL A 653 3.82 -11.81 -13.26
CA VAL A 653 4.73 -10.66 -13.25
C VAL A 653 6.04 -11.04 -12.60
N VAL A 654 5.96 -11.73 -11.45
CA VAL A 654 7.13 -12.23 -10.71
C VAL A 654 7.97 -13.15 -11.59
N THR A 655 7.33 -14.13 -12.23
CA THR A 655 8.00 -15.09 -13.10
C THR A 655 8.62 -14.42 -14.31
N ALA A 656 7.88 -13.58 -15.03
CA ALA A 656 8.38 -12.94 -16.23
C ALA A 656 9.54 -11.97 -15.93
N ASP A 657 9.43 -11.16 -14.87
CA ASP A 657 10.51 -10.28 -14.42
C ASP A 657 11.74 -11.09 -13.99
N LEU A 658 11.55 -12.16 -13.22
CA LEU A 658 12.66 -13.00 -12.76
C LEU A 658 13.40 -13.64 -13.94
N LEU A 659 12.68 -14.26 -14.88
CA LEU A 659 13.29 -14.94 -16.01
C LEU A 659 14.01 -13.96 -16.94
N ARG A 660 13.43 -12.79 -17.20
CA ARG A 660 14.11 -11.70 -17.93
C ARG A 660 15.37 -11.25 -17.21
N TYR A 661 15.28 -11.06 -15.89
CA TYR A 661 16.43 -10.68 -15.07
C TYR A 661 17.55 -11.73 -15.12
N LEU A 662 17.22 -13.01 -14.91
CA LEU A 662 18.17 -14.11 -15.02
C LEU A 662 18.75 -14.22 -16.43
N LYS A 663 17.96 -13.98 -17.49
CA LYS A 663 18.45 -14.02 -18.86
C LYS A 663 19.58 -13.01 -19.09
N VAL A 664 19.49 -11.84 -18.48
CA VAL A 664 20.51 -10.79 -18.61
C VAL A 664 21.66 -10.97 -17.62
N ARG A 665 21.39 -11.39 -16.37
CA ARG A 665 22.39 -11.40 -15.28
C ARG A 665 22.94 -12.77 -14.90
N ASN A 666 22.23 -13.84 -15.20
CA ASN A 666 22.61 -15.21 -14.87
C ASN A 666 22.09 -16.19 -15.94
N ALA A 667 22.48 -15.96 -17.19
CA ALA A 667 22.06 -16.78 -18.32
C ALA A 667 22.49 -18.25 -18.16
N GLY A 668 23.61 -18.49 -17.45
CA GLY A 668 24.11 -19.82 -17.13
C GLY A 668 23.09 -20.65 -16.37
N LEU A 669 22.48 -20.10 -15.30
CA LEU A 669 21.43 -20.79 -14.56
C LEU A 669 20.23 -21.16 -15.46
N LEU A 670 19.79 -20.27 -16.36
CA LEU A 670 18.70 -20.59 -17.28
C LEU A 670 19.08 -21.69 -18.29
N GLN A 671 20.33 -21.70 -18.77
CA GLN A 671 20.83 -22.75 -19.65
C GLN A 671 20.89 -24.10 -18.93
N GLU A 672 21.35 -24.11 -17.68
CA GLU A 672 21.42 -25.27 -16.80
C GLU A 672 20.03 -25.86 -16.47
N LEU A 673 19.00 -25.03 -16.35
CA LEU A 673 17.61 -25.46 -16.15
C LEU A 673 17.01 -26.12 -17.40
N GLY A 674 17.60 -25.91 -18.57
CA GLY A 674 17.15 -26.47 -19.84
C GLY A 674 15.85 -25.84 -20.33
N ARG A 675 14.90 -26.68 -20.76
CA ARG A 675 13.64 -26.22 -21.37
C ARG A 675 12.65 -25.71 -20.33
N ILE A 676 12.26 -24.44 -20.44
CA ILE A 676 11.24 -23.82 -19.58
C ILE A 676 10.03 -23.40 -20.42
N ASP A 677 8.86 -23.94 -20.10
CA ASP A 677 7.58 -23.57 -20.71
C ASP A 677 6.74 -22.77 -19.69
N LEU A 678 6.11 -21.67 -20.12
CA LEU A 678 5.33 -20.79 -19.26
C LEU A 678 3.85 -20.80 -19.65
N LEU A 679 2.97 -21.14 -18.71
CA LEU A 679 1.54 -20.95 -18.77
C LEU A 679 1.14 -19.87 -17.77
N THR A 680 0.61 -18.75 -18.25
CA THR A 680 0.06 -17.69 -17.40
C THR A 680 -1.45 -17.75 -17.39
N VAL A 681 -2.09 -17.48 -16.27
CA VAL A 681 -3.55 -17.39 -16.14
C VAL A 681 -3.94 -16.12 -15.39
N GLY A 682 -4.87 -15.34 -15.93
CA GLY A 682 -5.29 -14.07 -15.35
C GLY A 682 -4.13 -13.06 -15.21
N SER A 683 -3.30 -12.93 -16.25
CA SER A 683 -2.08 -12.10 -16.19
C SER A 683 -2.34 -10.57 -16.12
N PRO A 684 -1.92 -9.87 -15.04
CA PRO A 684 -2.05 -8.42 -14.91
C PRO A 684 -1.00 -7.62 -15.72
N LEU A 685 -0.05 -8.31 -16.38
CA LEU A 685 1.12 -7.68 -17.01
C LEU A 685 0.74 -6.53 -17.93
N ARG A 686 -0.28 -6.71 -18.77
CA ARG A 686 -0.70 -5.70 -19.75
C ARG A 686 -1.62 -4.64 -19.14
N GLN A 687 -2.69 -5.07 -18.49
CA GLN A 687 -3.80 -4.18 -18.10
C GLN A 687 -3.51 -3.33 -16.87
N LEU A 688 -2.64 -3.83 -16.00
CA LEU A 688 -2.26 -3.14 -14.77
C LEU A 688 -0.81 -2.66 -14.87
N TYR A 689 0.16 -3.55 -15.09
CA TYR A 689 1.57 -3.17 -15.00
C TYR A 689 2.03 -2.31 -16.17
N ALA A 690 1.87 -2.77 -17.43
CA ALA A 690 2.26 -1.99 -18.60
C ALA A 690 1.43 -0.71 -18.74
N ALA A 691 0.12 -0.77 -18.45
CA ALA A 691 -0.76 0.38 -18.55
C ALA A 691 -0.49 1.46 -17.48
N ARG A 692 -0.05 1.07 -16.27
CA ARG A 692 0.18 2.03 -15.16
C ARG A 692 1.64 2.43 -14.98
N PHE A 693 2.57 1.53 -15.29
CA PHE A 693 4.01 1.69 -15.14
C PHE A 693 4.75 1.45 -16.46
N PRO A 694 4.41 2.18 -17.54
CA PRO A 694 4.97 1.93 -18.87
C PRO A 694 6.48 2.19 -18.97
N GLY A 695 7.07 2.93 -18.02
CA GLY A 695 8.53 3.09 -17.94
C GLY A 695 9.25 1.77 -17.65
N ILE A 696 8.63 0.89 -16.85
CA ILE A 696 9.17 -0.41 -16.44
C ILE A 696 8.64 -1.52 -17.36
N TYR A 697 7.32 -1.57 -17.56
CA TYR A 697 6.64 -2.74 -18.14
C TYR A 697 6.18 -2.55 -19.59
N ALA A 698 6.68 -1.54 -20.32
CA ALA A 698 6.29 -1.35 -21.72
C ALA A 698 6.59 -2.57 -22.62
N TRP A 699 7.60 -3.37 -22.28
CA TRP A 699 7.92 -4.60 -23.01
C TRP A 699 6.74 -5.62 -22.98
N ALA A 700 5.91 -5.58 -21.94
CA ALA A 700 4.79 -6.51 -21.76
C ALA A 700 3.56 -6.15 -22.62
N VAL A 701 3.59 -5.05 -23.39
CA VAL A 701 2.55 -4.75 -24.38
C VAL A 701 2.60 -5.75 -25.53
N ASN A 702 3.81 -6.18 -25.92
CA ASN A 702 4.07 -7.20 -26.93
C ASN A 702 5.16 -8.13 -26.39
N PRO A 703 4.83 -9.03 -25.45
CA PRO A 703 5.83 -9.83 -24.78
C PRO A 703 6.50 -10.79 -25.75
N ASP A 704 7.84 -10.80 -25.72
CA ASP A 704 8.69 -11.66 -26.53
C ASP A 704 9.21 -12.83 -25.68
N ILE A 705 8.96 -14.04 -26.15
CA ILE A 705 9.35 -15.32 -25.52
C ILE A 705 10.88 -15.39 -25.37
N GLY A 706 11.64 -14.89 -26.37
CA GLY A 706 13.10 -14.95 -26.39
C GLY A 706 13.76 -14.12 -25.29
N GLN A 707 13.13 -13.02 -24.88
CA GLN A 707 13.66 -12.13 -23.84
C GLN A 707 13.61 -12.73 -22.43
N ALA A 708 12.78 -13.76 -22.22
CA ALA A 708 12.66 -14.48 -20.96
C ALA A 708 13.35 -15.86 -20.98
N GLY A 709 14.03 -16.23 -22.08
CA GLY A 709 14.64 -17.55 -22.21
C GLY A 709 13.64 -18.71 -22.19
N LEU A 710 12.40 -18.45 -22.58
CA LEU A 710 11.31 -19.43 -22.59
C LEU A 710 11.34 -20.25 -23.89
N ALA A 711 10.92 -21.50 -23.81
CA ALA A 711 10.67 -22.33 -24.98
C ALA A 711 9.25 -22.12 -25.55
N SER A 712 8.28 -21.87 -24.67
CA SER A 712 6.93 -21.46 -25.04
C SER A 712 6.31 -20.58 -23.95
N TRP A 713 5.38 -19.71 -24.36
CA TRP A 713 4.56 -18.93 -23.45
C TRP A 713 3.11 -18.97 -23.92
N SER A 714 2.23 -19.56 -23.11
CA SER A 714 0.78 -19.55 -23.31
C SER A 714 0.06 -18.73 -22.23
N ASN A 715 -1.07 -18.08 -22.55
CA ASN A 715 -1.86 -17.27 -21.61
C ASN A 715 -3.34 -17.65 -21.64
N GLY A 716 -3.88 -18.10 -20.50
CA GLY A 716 -5.31 -18.27 -20.27
C GLY A 716 -5.91 -17.03 -19.61
N TYR A 717 -7.12 -16.63 -20.01
CA TYR A 717 -7.83 -15.54 -19.34
C TYR A 717 -9.34 -15.76 -19.29
N GLY A 718 -9.97 -15.34 -18.20
CA GLY A 718 -11.41 -15.31 -18.03
C GLY A 718 -12.01 -14.08 -18.67
N SER A 719 -13.20 -14.20 -19.25
CA SER A 719 -13.91 -13.05 -19.81
C SER A 719 -14.36 -12.03 -18.76
N GLY A 720 -14.50 -12.45 -17.50
CA GLY A 720 -14.81 -11.60 -16.35
C GLY A 720 -13.63 -11.22 -15.50
N ASP A 721 -12.42 -11.60 -15.89
CA ASP A 721 -11.22 -11.25 -15.15
C ASP A 721 -10.91 -9.75 -15.36
N TYR A 722 -11.16 -8.98 -14.31
CA TYR A 722 -10.96 -7.52 -14.27
C TYR A 722 -9.50 -7.11 -14.04
N VAL A 723 -8.61 -8.08 -13.78
CA VAL A 723 -7.18 -7.88 -13.52
C VAL A 723 -6.36 -8.30 -14.74
N GLY A 724 -6.61 -9.51 -15.25
CA GLY A 724 -5.78 -10.13 -16.27
C GLY A 724 -6.55 -10.63 -17.48
N ARG A 725 -6.09 -10.21 -18.66
CA ARG A 725 -6.75 -10.52 -19.94
C ARG A 725 -5.73 -10.99 -20.96
N ASN A 726 -6.10 -10.94 -22.23
CA ASN A 726 -5.26 -11.31 -23.34
C ASN A 726 -3.95 -10.49 -23.34
N LEU A 727 -2.84 -11.14 -23.68
CA LEU A 727 -1.51 -10.50 -23.69
C LEU A 727 -1.16 -9.99 -25.08
N TRP A 728 -1.42 -10.78 -26.12
CA TRP A 728 -1.01 -10.45 -27.48
C TRP A 728 -2.13 -9.77 -28.26
N ASP A 729 -3.33 -10.37 -28.39
CA ASP A 729 -4.29 -9.91 -29.41
C ASP A 729 -5.61 -9.37 -28.81
N ALA A 730 -5.65 -8.06 -28.50
CA ALA A 730 -6.82 -7.44 -27.84
C ALA A 730 -8.00 -7.19 -28.77
N GLY A 731 -7.80 -7.36 -30.09
CA GLY A 731 -8.79 -7.10 -31.11
C GLY A 731 -9.31 -8.35 -31.82
N ALA A 732 -8.77 -9.54 -31.54
CA ALA A 732 -9.15 -10.75 -32.25
C ALA A 732 -10.64 -11.12 -32.02
N PRO A 733 -11.42 -11.38 -33.08
CA PRO A 733 -12.82 -11.82 -32.98
C PRO A 733 -13.05 -13.15 -32.21
N ALA A 734 -11.98 -13.89 -31.93
CA ALA A 734 -12.01 -15.14 -31.15
C ALA A 734 -11.47 -14.98 -29.71
N ALA A 735 -11.35 -13.75 -29.21
CA ALA A 735 -10.88 -13.47 -27.85
C ALA A 735 -11.83 -14.00 -26.74
N TRP A 736 -13.07 -14.37 -27.08
CA TRP A 736 -14.04 -14.91 -26.12
C TRP A 736 -14.43 -16.36 -26.41
N THR A 737 -13.80 -17.04 -27.38
CA THR A 737 -14.10 -18.45 -27.63
C THR A 737 -13.36 -19.30 -26.60
N PRO A 738 -14.07 -20.10 -25.76
CA PRO A 738 -13.40 -20.86 -24.72
C PRO A 738 -12.53 -21.99 -25.29
N GLY A 739 -11.35 -22.16 -24.67
CA GLY A 739 -10.44 -23.27 -24.89
C GLY A 739 -9.18 -22.99 -25.73
N PRO A 740 -8.14 -23.82 -25.59
CA PRO A 740 -6.89 -23.65 -26.33
C PRO A 740 -7.11 -23.79 -27.84
N GLN A 741 -6.86 -22.72 -28.59
CA GLN A 741 -6.95 -22.76 -30.05
C GLN A 741 -5.55 -22.72 -30.67
N PRO A 742 -5.08 -23.78 -31.35
CA PRO A 742 -3.86 -23.69 -32.15
C PRO A 742 -4.08 -22.73 -33.33
N PRO A 743 -3.08 -21.94 -33.76
CA PRO A 743 -1.71 -21.84 -33.24
C PRO A 743 -1.53 -20.78 -32.14
N ARG A 744 -2.61 -20.35 -31.47
CA ARG A 744 -2.57 -19.16 -30.61
C ARG A 744 -1.87 -19.44 -29.29
N PRO A 745 -0.96 -18.54 -28.85
CA PRO A 745 -0.40 -18.57 -27.51
C PRO A 745 -1.40 -18.11 -26.44
N GLU A 746 -2.67 -17.86 -26.77
CA GLU A 746 -3.66 -17.41 -25.78
C GLU A 746 -5.03 -18.04 -25.99
N PHE A 747 -5.77 -18.18 -24.89
CA PHE A 747 -7.10 -18.79 -24.88
C PHE A 747 -8.01 -18.22 -23.79
N CYS A 748 -9.31 -18.17 -24.06
CA CYS A 748 -10.30 -17.82 -23.05
C CYS A 748 -10.67 -19.06 -22.21
N THR A 749 -10.79 -18.92 -20.89
CA THR A 749 -11.23 -20.01 -20.01
C THR A 749 -12.75 -20.04 -19.80
N GLY A 750 -13.49 -19.12 -20.42
CA GLY A 750 -14.94 -18.98 -20.33
C GLY A 750 -15.39 -17.77 -19.49
N ALA A 751 -16.60 -17.84 -18.95
CA ALA A 751 -17.23 -16.86 -18.06
C ALA A 751 -16.68 -16.93 -16.63
N VAL A 752 -15.36 -16.79 -16.51
CA VAL A 752 -14.57 -16.97 -15.28
C VAL A 752 -14.09 -15.62 -14.76
N ALA A 753 -14.14 -15.42 -13.45
CA ALA A 753 -13.55 -14.27 -12.76
C ALA A 753 -12.09 -14.54 -12.36
N HIS A 754 -11.48 -13.67 -11.55
CA HIS A 754 -10.03 -13.64 -11.42
C HIS A 754 -9.45 -14.81 -10.59
N THR A 755 -10.13 -15.28 -9.55
CA THR A 755 -9.57 -16.35 -8.67
C THR A 755 -9.99 -17.77 -9.04
N HIS A 756 -10.87 -17.93 -10.03
CA HIS A 756 -11.55 -19.19 -10.31
C HIS A 756 -10.85 -20.10 -11.34
N TYR A 757 -9.63 -19.78 -11.77
CA TYR A 757 -8.94 -20.55 -12.82
C TYR A 757 -8.68 -22.01 -12.46
N PHE A 758 -8.49 -22.30 -11.17
CA PHE A 758 -8.16 -23.63 -10.65
C PHE A 758 -9.36 -24.42 -10.09
N ASP A 759 -10.58 -23.95 -10.32
CA ASP A 759 -11.80 -24.69 -9.92
C ASP A 759 -11.97 -25.98 -10.72
N ASN A 760 -12.64 -26.98 -10.14
CA ASN A 760 -12.99 -28.24 -10.83
C ASN A 760 -13.95 -28.07 -12.02
N ASP A 761 -14.45 -26.86 -12.28
CA ASP A 761 -15.26 -26.51 -13.45
C ASP A 761 -14.43 -25.84 -14.57
N SER A 762 -13.10 -25.74 -14.42
CA SER A 762 -12.20 -25.01 -15.34
C SER A 762 -11.29 -25.95 -16.16
N PRO A 763 -11.81 -26.66 -17.17
CA PRO A 763 -11.06 -27.72 -17.86
C PRO A 763 -9.84 -27.21 -18.64
N TYR A 764 -9.87 -25.95 -19.08
CA TYR A 764 -8.90 -25.45 -20.05
C TYR A 764 -7.51 -25.18 -19.48
N VAL A 765 -7.39 -24.94 -18.17
CA VAL A 765 -6.07 -24.82 -17.52
C VAL A 765 -5.40 -26.19 -17.45
N ALA A 766 -6.13 -27.22 -17.00
CA ALA A 766 -5.65 -28.60 -16.99
C ALA A 766 -5.28 -29.07 -18.41
N ALA A 767 -6.12 -28.77 -19.41
CA ALA A 767 -5.84 -29.10 -20.80
C ALA A 767 -4.55 -28.45 -21.33
N ALA A 768 -4.32 -27.17 -20.99
CA ALA A 768 -3.10 -26.47 -21.36
C ALA A 768 -1.86 -27.07 -20.67
N VAL A 769 -1.96 -27.46 -19.39
CA VAL A 769 -0.86 -28.13 -18.68
C VAL A 769 -0.55 -29.49 -19.29
N VAL A 770 -1.56 -30.32 -19.57
CA VAL A 770 -1.36 -31.63 -20.21
C VAL A 770 -0.66 -31.48 -21.57
N LYS A 771 -1.03 -30.47 -22.36
CA LYS A 771 -0.35 -30.17 -23.63
C LYS A 771 1.13 -29.81 -23.47
N LEU A 772 1.51 -29.19 -22.34
CA LEU A 772 2.91 -28.86 -22.04
C LEU A 772 3.70 -30.05 -21.47
N LEU A 773 3.02 -31.12 -21.03
CA LEU A 773 3.64 -32.36 -20.53
C LEU A 773 3.91 -33.37 -21.66
N THR A 774 3.18 -33.27 -22.77
CA THR A 774 3.50 -33.95 -24.04
C THR A 774 4.64 -33.24 -24.76
#